data_AF-A0A4U5NU87-F1
#
_entry.id   AF-A0A4U5NU87-F1
#
_cell.length_a   1.000
_cell.length_b   1.000
_cell.length_c   1.000
_cell.angle_alpha   90.00
_cell.angle_beta   90.00
_cell.angle_gamma   90.00
#
_symmetry.space_group_name_H-M   'P 1'
#
loop_
_entity.id
_entity.type
_entity.pdbx_description
1 polymer ?
#
loop_
_entity_poly.entity_id
_entity_poly.type
_entity_poly.pdbx_seq_one_letter_code
_entity_poly.pdbx_strand_id
1 'polypeptide(L)'
;MRFVSSSSSFSSQPSPKPPARRTDPDPRTHSADTVTLDLRDNHIRHLSRHSLKGLKHLETLIATDNEIVKLEENILDHLPSLKRLYLGRSKIAEINSLASRIHRLKVLDLHLNGISKLSEKAFSNIRSLDRLDLDQNLIQTIYKETAIDFKHVGILKLDKNPFNCDCRLTHFHHLLLSKDPSEFAAVICHNPPHLRDRSVASLVRHDFECLTAFQEEVEGGFMVTCKTDYPNQVIWIYDEEFLNAGVVEHIELLTNGSILIRDDDFDLDDFRCSVEYPTRVAKKRRALPRNRGEPQFTLAPRDRTFREGSSVKLNCEAIGNPRPRITWFFNGRQIEESLKHEFQKQNSEMTIYPFLKHDEGRYSCVASNQYGRKEARFQLRMTPSSSPRITDAPISQSVKPGSHVTFRCRAVGNPKPRISWFANGVEIANLKGHFQVSDDETELTIPHVTRQDDGSYSCMAGNDVGAMTSDFRLSVIVANQNAIDQSLNDRLLKKIVHEAERNVDRAIQGTKDDIRNSAKVTSPHDLMRLFKFAVPRAAELTRSREIYEESLRLIQKHIQQGLQLPTQQLFTNVSYESVLSVSHIQTLMELSGCQAGVFKDPCTNMCFHSKYRSYDGQCNNFDHPMRGVSQMPLIRLLPPVYDNGFNTPVGWDPTKLYNGYRLPNPRTVSYKLIGTEDITPHFKFSSMLMQWGQFIDHDMDHTSMAVARQTYSTGAICNRTCENIDPCFNIPLLPDDPRFKRQEKMKHPCIEFERSAAVCGSGETSLIFQHVTYREQMNLITSYIDGSGIYGSTEVDALDLRDLFGDHGLLRFDIVSTSQKPYLPFERDSPMDCRRNRSLDNPIRCFLAGDFRANEQLGLVAIHTIWLREHNRIATKLLEMNPTGMERRSTRRPGRSWVLRSSTSPILIGCPRS
;
A
#
# COMPACT_ATOMS: atom_id res chain seq x y z
N MET A 1 -36.01 33.89 4.63
CA MET A 1 -36.02 35.29 5.11
C MET A 1 -37.45 35.83 5.19
N ARG A 2 -37.82 36.46 6.30
CA ARG A 2 -38.69 37.65 6.35
C ARG A 2 -37.90 38.69 7.15
N PHE A 3 -37.86 39.93 6.69
CA PHE A 3 -37.13 40.99 7.39
C PHE A 3 -37.89 41.46 8.65
N VAL A 4 -37.18 41.58 9.76
CA VAL A 4 -37.48 42.54 10.84
C VAL A 4 -36.16 43.13 11.31
N SER A 5 -36.08 44.45 11.42
CA SER A 5 -34.90 45.22 11.80
C SER A 5 -34.97 45.68 13.26
N SER A 6 -33.84 45.68 13.98
CA SER A 6 -33.60 46.56 15.13
C SER A 6 -32.09 46.78 15.32
N SER A 7 -31.70 47.94 15.85
CA SER A 7 -30.34 48.51 15.71
C SER A 7 -29.82 49.20 16.97
N SER A 8 -28.55 48.94 17.33
CA SER A 8 -27.66 49.80 18.16
C SER A 8 -26.27 49.13 18.23
N SER A 9 -25.15 49.62 17.67
CA SER A 9 -24.30 50.77 18.07
C SER A 9 -23.80 50.66 19.53
N PHE A 10 -22.52 50.69 19.92
CA PHE A 10 -21.20 51.09 19.35
C PHE A 10 -20.15 50.04 19.84
N SER A 11 -18.86 49.92 19.44
CA SER A 11 -17.93 50.47 18.39
C SER A 11 -16.75 49.46 18.28
N SER A 12 -15.63 49.58 17.54
CA SER A 12 -14.98 50.70 16.82
C SER A 12 -14.28 50.21 15.52
N GLN A 13 -13.12 50.79 15.14
CA GLN A 13 -12.33 50.51 13.92
C GLN A 13 -10.80 50.66 14.20
N PRO A 14 -9.85 50.39 13.25
CA PRO A 14 -10.02 50.12 11.81
C PRO A 14 -9.25 48.91 11.21
N SER A 15 -9.67 48.51 10.01
CA SER A 15 -8.89 47.76 9.01
C SER A 15 -8.74 48.57 7.70
N PRO A 16 -7.71 48.33 6.86
CA PRO A 16 -7.53 49.06 5.59
C PRO A 16 -8.51 48.61 4.47
N LYS A 17 -8.72 49.49 3.48
CA LYS A 17 -9.77 49.40 2.44
C LYS A 17 -9.44 48.47 1.24
N PRO A 18 -10.47 47.96 0.52
CA PRO A 18 -10.33 47.22 -0.74
C PRO A 18 -10.48 48.12 -1.99
N PRO A 19 -10.16 47.61 -3.21
CA PRO A 19 -10.49 48.26 -4.48
C PRO A 19 -11.79 47.72 -5.15
N ALA A 20 -12.64 48.66 -5.54
CA ALA A 20 -13.59 48.71 -6.68
C ALA A 20 -14.48 47.51 -7.10
N ARG A 21 -15.80 47.77 -7.21
CA ARG A 21 -16.78 46.99 -7.98
C ARG A 21 -16.58 47.12 -9.50
N ARG A 22 -16.92 46.08 -10.27
CA ARG A 22 -17.42 46.19 -11.65
C ARG A 22 -18.60 45.23 -11.91
N THR A 23 -19.71 45.83 -12.35
CA THR A 23 -20.74 45.34 -13.31
C THR A 23 -21.32 43.91 -13.22
N ASP A 24 -22.65 43.84 -13.13
CA ASP A 24 -23.48 42.66 -13.47
C ASP A 24 -23.27 42.18 -14.92
N PRO A 25 -23.38 40.85 -15.16
CA PRO A 25 -23.71 40.29 -16.46
C PRO A 25 -24.98 39.40 -16.45
N ASP A 26 -25.88 39.69 -17.39
CA ASP A 26 -26.84 38.84 -18.13
C ASP A 26 -27.30 37.47 -17.54
N PRO A 27 -28.62 37.22 -17.35
CA PRO A 27 -29.16 35.96 -16.82
C PRO A 27 -29.12 34.75 -17.80
N ARG A 28 -28.14 34.68 -18.70
CA ARG A 28 -27.89 33.54 -19.61
C ARG A 28 -26.41 33.19 -19.74
N THR A 29 -25.79 32.79 -18.63
CA THR A 29 -24.48 32.11 -18.62
C THR A 29 -24.58 30.73 -17.97
N HIS A 30 -23.77 29.80 -18.48
CA HIS A 30 -23.73 28.39 -18.06
C HIS A 30 -23.54 28.24 -16.54
N SER A 31 -24.18 27.23 -15.95
CA SER A 31 -23.94 26.90 -14.53
C SER A 31 -22.50 26.45 -14.36
N ALA A 32 -21.67 27.31 -13.80
CA ALA A 32 -20.27 27.01 -13.53
C ALA A 32 -20.13 25.76 -12.64
N ASP A 33 -19.11 24.95 -12.90
CA ASP A 33 -18.77 23.77 -12.12
C ASP A 33 -18.37 24.17 -10.69
N THR A 34 -19.36 24.20 -9.79
CA THR A 34 -19.15 24.58 -8.39
C THR A 34 -18.43 23.45 -7.63
N VAL A 35 -17.10 23.47 -7.70
CA VAL A 35 -16.20 22.51 -7.02
C VAL A 35 -16.28 22.63 -5.48
N THR A 36 -16.58 23.82 -4.95
CA THR A 36 -16.72 24.08 -3.50
C THR A 36 -17.99 24.85 -3.21
N LEU A 37 -18.76 24.38 -2.22
CA LEU A 37 -19.96 25.03 -1.71
C LEU A 37 -19.77 25.29 -0.21
N ASP A 38 -19.79 26.58 0.16
CA ASP A 38 -19.64 27.04 1.55
C ASP A 38 -20.97 27.60 2.04
N LEU A 39 -21.47 27.00 3.12
CA LEU A 39 -22.75 27.22 3.78
C LEU A 39 -22.56 27.48 5.28
N ARG A 40 -21.37 27.87 5.72
CA ARG A 40 -21.09 28.15 7.14
C ARG A 40 -21.95 29.29 7.67
N ASP A 41 -22.34 29.23 8.95
CA ASP A 41 -23.07 30.30 9.65
C ASP A 41 -24.38 30.74 8.94
N ASN A 42 -25.17 29.76 8.47
CA ASN A 42 -26.41 30.00 7.71
C ASN A 42 -27.69 29.52 8.44
N HIS A 43 -27.59 29.14 9.73
CA HIS A 43 -28.70 28.60 10.55
C HIS A 43 -29.46 27.42 9.90
N ILE A 44 -28.80 26.61 9.06
CA ILE A 44 -29.41 25.49 8.35
C ILE A 44 -29.83 24.42 9.34
N ARG A 45 -31.12 24.09 9.40
CA ARG A 45 -31.69 23.05 10.30
C ARG A 45 -31.83 21.67 9.66
N HIS A 46 -31.93 21.63 8.34
CA HIS A 46 -32.17 20.42 7.57
C HIS A 46 -31.32 20.45 6.30
N LEU A 47 -30.40 19.50 6.18
CA LEU A 47 -29.70 19.19 4.95
C LEU A 47 -30.39 17.95 4.37
N SER A 48 -31.04 18.09 3.21
CA SER A 48 -31.78 17.00 2.56
C SER A 48 -31.11 16.59 1.25
N ARG A 49 -31.37 15.34 0.83
CA ARG A 49 -31.02 14.84 -0.51
C ARG A 49 -31.59 15.73 -1.63
N HIS A 50 -32.75 16.36 -1.40
CA HIS A 50 -33.34 17.30 -2.36
C HIS A 50 -32.54 18.61 -2.44
N SER A 51 -32.08 19.15 -1.31
CA SER A 51 -31.31 20.41 -1.27
C SER A 51 -29.95 20.30 -1.95
N LEU A 52 -29.38 19.09 -2.04
CA LEU A 52 -28.08 18.81 -2.67
C LEU A 52 -28.21 18.25 -4.10
N LYS A 53 -29.43 18.14 -4.62
CA LYS A 53 -29.73 17.52 -5.91
C LYS A 53 -29.18 18.36 -7.07
N GLY A 54 -28.34 17.73 -7.90
CA GLY A 54 -27.75 18.35 -9.09
C GLY A 54 -26.28 18.75 -8.94
N LEU A 55 -25.77 18.82 -7.71
CA LEU A 55 -24.38 19.21 -7.38
C LEU A 55 -23.36 18.07 -7.65
N LYS A 56 -23.44 17.42 -8.81
CA LYS A 56 -22.65 16.22 -9.15
C LYS A 56 -21.13 16.45 -9.20
N HIS A 57 -20.72 17.68 -9.47
CA HIS A 57 -19.32 18.10 -9.58
C HIS A 57 -18.75 18.71 -8.28
N LEU A 58 -19.55 18.75 -7.22
CA LEU A 58 -19.14 19.29 -5.92
C LEU A 58 -18.09 18.39 -5.26
N GLU A 59 -16.90 18.93 -5.02
CA GLU A 59 -15.80 18.23 -4.35
C GLU A 59 -15.68 18.61 -2.87
N THR A 60 -16.10 19.82 -2.46
CA THR A 60 -15.98 20.30 -1.07
C THR A 60 -17.28 20.93 -0.61
N LEU A 61 -17.91 20.36 0.41
CA LEU A 61 -19.08 20.93 1.09
C LEU A 61 -18.69 21.36 2.50
N ILE A 62 -18.81 22.65 2.79
CA ILE A 62 -18.58 23.23 4.11
C ILE A 62 -19.93 23.72 4.64
N ALA A 63 -20.43 23.15 5.73
CA ALA A 63 -21.66 23.57 6.39
C ALA A 63 -21.51 23.55 7.92
N THR A 64 -20.31 23.87 8.40
CA THR A 64 -19.99 24.09 9.82
C THR A 64 -20.81 25.25 10.42
N ASP A 65 -20.95 25.29 11.74
CA ASP A 65 -21.62 26.40 12.47
C ASP A 65 -23.07 26.59 12.00
N ASN A 66 -23.87 25.53 12.05
CA ASN A 66 -25.27 25.50 11.62
C ASN A 66 -26.19 24.89 12.70
N GLU A 67 -27.44 24.61 12.38
CA GLU A 67 -28.43 24.05 13.33
C GLU A 67 -28.92 22.66 12.91
N ILE A 68 -28.14 21.91 12.11
CA ILE A 68 -28.54 20.63 11.52
C ILE A 68 -28.77 19.62 12.65
N VAL A 69 -30.00 19.12 12.81
CA VAL A 69 -30.37 18.20 13.91
C VAL A 69 -30.25 16.73 13.53
N LYS A 70 -30.49 16.42 12.25
CA LYS A 70 -30.44 15.07 11.70
C LYS A 70 -30.01 15.11 10.23
N LEU A 71 -29.20 14.14 9.83
CA LEU A 71 -28.89 13.86 8.44
C LEU A 71 -29.86 12.80 7.90
N GLU A 72 -30.25 12.94 6.64
CA GLU A 72 -30.94 11.87 5.92
C GLU A 72 -29.97 10.71 5.67
N GLU A 73 -30.47 9.47 5.73
CA GLU A 73 -29.67 8.31 5.35
C GLU A 73 -29.21 8.42 3.90
N ASN A 74 -27.99 7.97 3.64
CA ASN A 74 -27.26 8.03 2.37
C ASN A 74 -27.34 9.39 1.66
N ILE A 75 -27.31 10.48 2.43
CA ILE A 75 -27.36 11.85 1.90
C ILE A 75 -26.23 12.15 0.89
N LEU A 76 -25.08 11.47 1.02
CA LEU A 76 -23.91 11.69 0.17
C LEU A 76 -23.99 10.97 -1.19
N ASP A 77 -24.94 10.03 -1.40
CA ASP A 77 -25.08 9.29 -2.66
C ASP A 77 -25.38 10.21 -3.88
N HIS A 78 -25.87 11.42 -3.64
CA HIS A 78 -26.12 12.42 -4.68
C HIS A 78 -24.90 13.29 -5.01
N LEU A 79 -23.79 13.15 -4.28
CA LEU A 79 -22.55 13.92 -4.40
C LEU A 79 -21.34 13.00 -4.73
N PRO A 80 -21.32 12.32 -5.90
CA PRO A 80 -20.32 11.30 -6.21
C PRO A 80 -18.88 11.83 -6.33
N SER A 81 -18.70 13.13 -6.54
CA SER A 81 -17.40 13.80 -6.63
C SER A 81 -16.87 14.31 -5.29
N LEU A 82 -17.65 14.19 -4.19
CA LEU A 82 -17.33 14.82 -2.91
C LEU A 82 -16.07 14.21 -2.28
N LYS A 83 -15.07 15.06 -2.06
CA LYS A 83 -13.79 14.75 -1.41
C LYS A 83 -13.74 15.25 0.03
N ARG A 84 -14.40 16.35 0.36
CA ARG A 84 -14.33 16.98 1.69
C ARG A 84 -15.72 17.40 2.17
N LEU A 85 -16.08 17.00 3.38
CA LEU A 85 -17.34 17.34 4.04
C LEU A 85 -17.07 17.86 5.45
N TYR A 86 -17.50 19.09 5.72
CA TYR A 86 -17.42 19.71 7.04
C TYR A 86 -18.83 20.02 7.55
N LEU A 87 -19.21 19.38 8.66
CA LEU A 87 -20.52 19.49 9.31
C LEU A 87 -20.38 19.81 10.81
N GLY A 88 -19.19 20.23 11.26
CA GLY A 88 -18.92 20.52 12.67
C GLY A 88 -19.81 21.63 13.26
N ARG A 89 -19.93 21.68 14.59
CA ARG A 89 -20.68 22.73 15.31
C ARG A 89 -22.12 22.88 14.84
N SER A 90 -22.78 21.75 14.57
CA SER A 90 -24.23 21.69 14.37
C SER A 90 -24.90 21.00 15.56
N LYS A 91 -26.02 20.31 15.37
CA LYS A 91 -26.83 19.71 16.44
C LYS A 91 -27.14 18.22 16.16
N ILE A 92 -26.26 17.55 15.41
CA ILE A 92 -26.49 16.20 14.90
C ILE A 92 -26.31 15.20 16.05
N ALA A 93 -27.40 14.59 16.51
CA ALA A 93 -27.38 13.68 17.65
C ALA A 93 -27.11 12.20 17.30
N GLU A 94 -27.39 11.79 16.06
CA GLU A 94 -27.32 10.40 15.60
C GLU A 94 -26.77 10.33 14.17
N ILE A 95 -25.82 9.41 13.92
CA ILE A 95 -25.32 9.10 12.59
C ILE A 95 -25.79 7.69 12.20
N ASN A 96 -26.78 7.65 11.31
CA ASN A 96 -27.12 6.46 10.54
C ASN A 96 -26.20 6.39 9.31
N SER A 97 -26.49 5.50 8.34
CA SER A 97 -25.69 5.37 7.11
C SER A 97 -25.55 6.70 6.36
N LEU A 98 -24.33 7.24 6.24
CA LEU A 98 -24.06 8.49 5.51
C LEU A 98 -24.03 8.32 3.99
N ALA A 99 -23.68 7.14 3.50
CA ALA A 99 -23.58 6.80 2.08
C ALA A 99 -23.79 5.30 1.85
N SER A 100 -24.40 4.93 0.74
CA SER A 100 -24.31 3.55 0.23
C SER A 100 -23.16 3.38 -0.76
N ARG A 101 -22.74 4.47 -1.43
CA ARG A 101 -21.70 4.40 -2.48
C ARG A 101 -20.90 5.70 -2.62
N ILE A 102 -19.96 5.95 -1.72
CA ILE A 102 -18.99 7.05 -1.85
C ILE A 102 -17.55 6.54 -1.73
N HIS A 103 -16.74 6.79 -2.77
CA HIS A 103 -15.37 6.27 -2.87
C HIS A 103 -14.28 7.36 -2.94
N ARG A 104 -14.69 8.64 -3.00
CA ARG A 104 -13.80 9.80 -3.14
C ARG A 104 -13.69 10.64 -1.86
N LEU A 105 -14.48 10.36 -0.83
CA LEU A 105 -14.49 11.13 0.41
C LEU A 105 -13.19 10.91 1.20
N LYS A 106 -12.47 12.00 1.42
CA LYS A 106 -11.11 12.07 1.98
C LYS A 106 -11.09 12.78 3.33
N VAL A 107 -11.97 13.74 3.55
CA VAL A 107 -12.15 14.41 4.86
C VAL A 107 -13.62 14.40 5.25
N LEU A 108 -13.91 13.92 6.46
CA LEU A 108 -15.20 14.04 7.12
C LEU A 108 -15.00 14.68 8.50
N ASP A 109 -15.55 15.87 8.69
CA ASP A 109 -15.50 16.62 9.95
C ASP A 109 -16.90 16.76 10.54
N LEU A 110 -17.08 16.21 11.75
CA LEU A 110 -18.31 16.12 12.53
C LEU A 110 -18.09 16.63 13.98
N HIS A 111 -17.03 17.39 14.26
CA HIS A 111 -16.71 17.86 15.62
C HIS A 111 -17.85 18.72 16.23
N LEU A 112 -18.00 18.76 17.55
CA LEU A 112 -18.97 19.65 18.23
C LEU A 112 -20.44 19.51 17.77
N ASN A 113 -20.93 18.31 17.48
CA ASN A 113 -22.33 18.10 17.04
C ASN A 113 -23.29 17.60 18.13
N GLY A 114 -22.76 16.96 19.18
CA GLY A 114 -23.57 16.26 20.18
C GLY A 114 -23.98 14.85 19.75
N ILE A 115 -23.24 14.21 18.83
CA ILE A 115 -23.49 12.84 18.38
C ILE A 115 -23.35 11.90 19.59
N SER A 116 -24.42 11.24 20.00
CA SER A 116 -24.39 10.24 21.07
C SER A 116 -24.54 8.81 20.57
N LYS A 117 -25.04 8.63 19.34
CA LYS A 117 -25.31 7.32 18.75
C LYS A 117 -24.77 7.21 17.33
N LEU A 118 -23.94 6.20 17.12
CA LEU A 118 -23.48 5.74 15.81
C LEU A 118 -24.19 4.42 15.51
N SER A 119 -24.84 4.28 14.36
CA SER A 119 -25.34 2.98 13.93
C SER A 119 -24.21 2.11 13.38
N GLU A 120 -24.41 0.80 13.33
CA GLU A 120 -23.54 -0.15 12.61
C GLU A 120 -23.18 0.35 11.20
N LYS A 121 -24.14 0.97 10.50
CA LYS A 121 -23.91 1.43 9.12
C LYS A 121 -23.38 2.85 9.02
N ALA A 122 -23.11 3.54 10.14
CA ALA A 122 -22.78 4.97 10.22
C ALA A 122 -21.81 5.42 9.13
N PHE A 123 -20.68 4.71 9.00
CA PHE A 123 -19.64 5.00 8.02
C PHE A 123 -19.46 3.89 6.97
N SER A 124 -20.42 2.98 6.87
CA SER A 124 -20.37 1.86 5.92
C SER A 124 -20.10 2.35 4.50
N ASN A 125 -19.25 1.60 3.78
CA ASN A 125 -18.83 1.91 2.40
C ASN A 125 -17.93 3.15 2.22
N ILE A 126 -17.59 3.89 3.29
CA ILE A 126 -16.61 4.98 3.23
C ILE A 126 -15.20 4.42 3.42
N ARG A 127 -14.56 3.98 2.33
CA ARG A 127 -13.27 3.25 2.37
C ARG A 127 -12.01 4.11 2.19
N SER A 128 -12.14 5.44 2.10
CA SER A 128 -11.09 6.31 1.53
C SER A 128 -10.73 7.55 2.35
N LEU A 129 -11.19 7.65 3.61
CA LEU A 129 -10.93 8.83 4.45
C LEU A 129 -9.45 8.93 4.87
N ASP A 130 -8.83 10.08 4.60
CA ASP A 130 -7.56 10.47 5.19
C ASP A 130 -7.76 11.10 6.58
N ARG A 131 -8.93 11.74 6.82
CA ARG A 131 -9.27 12.34 8.12
C ARG A 131 -10.74 12.15 8.51
N LEU A 132 -10.96 11.71 9.74
CA LEU A 132 -12.25 11.69 10.42
C LEU A 132 -12.17 12.48 11.73
N ASP A 133 -12.98 13.53 11.86
CA ASP A 133 -13.01 14.39 13.05
C ASP A 133 -14.34 14.22 13.80
N LEU A 134 -14.29 13.66 15.01
CA LEU A 134 -15.43 13.38 15.89
C LEU A 134 -15.23 13.96 17.31
N ASP A 135 -14.23 14.85 17.50
CA ASP A 135 -13.94 15.54 18.76
C ASP A 135 -15.16 16.30 19.32
N GLN A 136 -15.28 16.34 20.66
CA GLN A 136 -16.34 17.08 21.38
C GLN A 136 -17.77 16.67 21.00
N ASN A 137 -18.02 15.36 20.91
CA ASN A 137 -19.36 14.78 20.79
C ASN A 137 -19.78 14.09 22.11
N LEU A 138 -20.86 13.31 22.08
CA LEU A 138 -21.43 12.59 23.23
C LEU A 138 -21.30 11.07 23.08
N ILE A 139 -20.33 10.60 22.29
CA ILE A 139 -20.14 9.19 21.97
C ILE A 139 -19.66 8.44 23.21
N GLN A 140 -20.41 7.44 23.65
CA GLN A 140 -20.05 6.59 24.79
C GLN A 140 -19.30 5.32 24.38
N THR A 141 -19.50 4.82 23.16
CA THR A 141 -18.79 3.63 22.63
C THR A 141 -18.80 3.62 21.11
N ILE A 142 -17.90 2.85 20.50
CA ILE A 142 -17.81 2.60 19.05
C ILE A 142 -17.83 1.10 18.85
N TYR A 143 -18.92 0.58 18.28
CA TYR A 143 -19.12 -0.85 18.04
C TYR A 143 -18.26 -1.34 16.87
N LYS A 144 -17.90 -2.62 16.89
CA LYS A 144 -17.15 -3.33 15.84
C LYS A 144 -17.82 -3.19 14.46
N GLU A 145 -19.14 -3.17 14.46
CA GLU A 145 -20.00 -3.18 13.29
C GLU A 145 -20.08 -1.83 12.58
N THR A 146 -19.63 -0.73 13.20
CA THR A 146 -19.75 0.70 12.77
C THR A 146 -19.13 1.03 11.38
N ALA A 147 -18.50 0.03 10.75
CA ALA A 147 -18.25 -0.09 9.32
C ALA A 147 -17.31 0.95 8.66
N ILE A 148 -16.34 1.49 9.41
CA ILE A 148 -15.07 1.97 8.87
C ILE A 148 -13.95 1.04 9.32
N ASP A 149 -13.05 0.69 8.41
CA ASP A 149 -11.76 0.12 8.79
C ASP A 149 -10.84 1.27 9.24
N PHE A 150 -10.88 1.58 10.52
CA PHE A 150 -10.14 2.70 11.13
C PHE A 150 -8.62 2.61 10.92
N LYS A 151 -8.08 1.43 10.56
CA LYS A 151 -6.67 1.26 10.16
C LYS A 151 -6.30 2.17 8.99
N HIS A 152 -7.21 2.36 8.04
CA HIS A 152 -6.96 3.15 6.83
C HIS A 152 -7.20 4.66 6.99
N VAL A 153 -7.74 5.11 8.13
CA VAL A 153 -7.92 6.55 8.40
C VAL A 153 -6.60 7.16 8.84
N GLY A 154 -6.11 8.16 8.12
CA GLY A 154 -4.83 8.82 8.41
C GLY A 154 -4.84 9.59 9.73
N ILE A 155 -5.85 10.43 9.96
CA ILE A 155 -6.05 11.23 11.19
C ILE A 155 -7.45 10.94 11.75
N LEU A 156 -7.53 10.37 12.94
CA LEU A 156 -8.79 10.13 13.65
C LEU A 156 -8.81 10.95 14.94
N LYS A 157 -9.77 11.87 15.08
CA LYS A 157 -9.95 12.64 16.32
C LYS A 157 -11.19 12.22 17.07
N LEU A 158 -11.03 11.89 18.35
CA LEU A 158 -12.10 11.39 19.22
C LEU A 158 -12.11 12.04 20.61
N ASP A 159 -11.28 13.07 20.81
CA ASP A 159 -11.08 13.70 22.11
C ASP A 159 -12.40 14.22 22.72
N LYS A 160 -12.43 14.34 24.06
CA LYS A 160 -13.54 14.92 24.84
C LYS A 160 -14.92 14.26 24.60
N ASN A 161 -14.97 13.05 24.07
CA ASN A 161 -16.15 12.19 24.08
C ASN A 161 -16.26 11.44 25.43
N PRO A 162 -17.46 11.25 25.99
CA PRO A 162 -17.68 10.61 27.28
C PRO A 162 -17.61 9.06 27.19
N PHE A 163 -16.46 8.51 26.79
CA PHE A 163 -16.32 7.07 26.57
C PHE A 163 -16.56 6.22 27.83
N ASN A 164 -17.29 5.13 27.65
CA ASN A 164 -17.40 4.04 28.61
C ASN A 164 -16.36 2.97 28.24
N CYS A 165 -15.27 2.91 28.99
CA CYS A 165 -14.20 1.95 28.84
C CYS A 165 -14.57 0.62 29.53
N ASP A 166 -15.67 0.03 29.08
CA ASP A 166 -16.06 -1.34 29.42
C ASP A 166 -15.80 -2.28 28.24
N CYS A 167 -16.13 -3.56 28.41
CA CYS A 167 -15.96 -4.60 27.41
C CYS A 167 -16.45 -4.26 25.99
N ARG A 168 -17.48 -3.42 25.83
CA ARG A 168 -17.97 -2.99 24.49
C ARG A 168 -16.90 -2.23 23.68
N LEU A 169 -15.94 -1.59 24.35
CA LEU A 169 -14.89 -0.81 23.70
C LEU A 169 -13.65 -1.65 23.34
N THR A 170 -13.58 -2.92 23.79
CA THR A 170 -12.41 -3.81 23.60
C THR A 170 -11.99 -3.96 22.14
N HIS A 171 -12.96 -4.15 21.24
CA HIS A 171 -12.68 -4.30 19.81
C HIS A 171 -12.10 -3.00 19.21
N PHE A 172 -12.66 -1.85 19.60
CA PHE A 172 -12.19 -0.55 19.16
C PHE A 172 -10.77 -0.25 19.70
N HIS A 173 -10.50 -0.60 20.96
CA HIS A 173 -9.16 -0.49 21.54
C HIS A 173 -8.10 -1.28 20.74
N HIS A 174 -8.42 -2.51 20.31
CA HIS A 174 -7.52 -3.29 19.44
C HIS A 174 -7.23 -2.61 18.09
N LEU A 175 -8.18 -1.84 17.54
CA LEU A 175 -7.93 -1.03 16.34
C LEU A 175 -7.03 0.17 16.65
N LEU A 176 -7.17 0.82 17.80
CA LEU A 176 -6.28 1.91 18.24
C LEU A 176 -4.83 1.45 18.45
N LEU A 177 -4.61 0.22 18.94
CA LEU A 177 -3.25 -0.36 19.07
C LEU A 177 -2.50 -0.51 17.72
N SER A 178 -3.18 -0.35 16.58
CA SER A 178 -2.54 -0.31 15.25
C SER A 178 -2.09 1.09 14.80
N LYS A 179 -2.25 2.09 15.67
CA LYS A 179 -1.89 3.50 15.46
C LYS A 179 -0.85 3.97 16.49
N ASP A 180 -0.28 5.15 16.27
CA ASP A 180 0.63 5.76 17.25
C ASP A 180 -0.15 6.14 18.53
N PRO A 181 0.25 5.65 19.73
CA PRO A 181 -0.43 5.97 20.98
C PRO A 181 -0.51 7.48 21.29
N SER A 182 0.39 8.29 20.73
CA SER A 182 0.37 9.75 20.90
C SER A 182 -0.79 10.44 20.17
N GLU A 183 -1.35 9.84 19.12
CA GLU A 183 -2.54 10.36 18.42
C GLU A 183 -3.81 10.24 19.28
N PHE A 184 -3.86 9.27 20.19
CA PHE A 184 -5.03 8.95 21.02
C PHE A 184 -4.82 9.24 22.51
N ALA A 185 -3.69 9.83 22.89
CA ALA A 185 -3.38 10.14 24.29
C ALA A 185 -4.44 11.03 24.96
N ALA A 186 -5.11 11.91 24.21
CA ALA A 186 -6.18 12.80 24.67
C ALA A 186 -7.59 12.15 24.71
N VAL A 187 -7.73 10.90 24.26
CA VAL A 187 -8.96 10.12 24.41
C VAL A 187 -8.97 9.50 25.81
N ILE A 188 -9.88 9.96 26.66
CA ILE A 188 -9.99 9.54 28.06
C ILE A 188 -11.29 8.80 28.36
N CYS A 189 -11.22 7.87 29.30
CA CYS A 189 -12.37 7.17 29.85
C CYS A 189 -13.17 8.08 30.79
N HIS A 190 -14.49 8.16 30.60
CA HIS A 190 -15.38 8.88 31.51
C HIS A 190 -16.03 7.95 32.54
N ASN A 191 -16.34 6.73 32.10
CA ASN A 191 -16.79 5.61 32.92
C ASN A 191 -16.03 4.34 32.51
N PRO A 192 -16.06 3.25 33.30
CA PRO A 192 -16.56 3.16 34.68
C PRO A 192 -15.77 4.06 35.65
N PRO A 193 -16.29 4.37 36.86
CA PRO A 193 -15.66 5.32 37.78
C PRO A 193 -14.19 5.00 38.15
N HIS A 194 -13.79 3.72 38.14
CA HIS A 194 -12.42 3.29 38.46
C HIS A 194 -11.42 3.47 37.30
N LEU A 195 -11.89 3.68 36.06
CA LEU A 195 -11.06 4.05 34.90
C LEU A 195 -11.17 5.54 34.55
N ARG A 196 -11.98 6.32 35.27
CA ARG A 196 -12.24 7.72 34.96
C ARG A 196 -10.94 8.53 34.84
N ASP A 197 -10.91 9.40 33.82
CA ASP A 197 -9.80 10.28 33.44
C ASP A 197 -8.51 9.56 33.00
N ARG A 198 -8.50 8.22 32.92
CA ARG A 198 -7.40 7.47 32.29
C ARG A 198 -7.47 7.58 30.77
N SER A 199 -6.31 7.72 30.14
CA SER A 199 -6.18 7.65 28.68
C SER A 199 -6.45 6.24 28.18
N VAL A 200 -7.30 6.09 27.16
CA VAL A 200 -7.64 4.81 26.52
C VAL A 200 -6.38 4.11 25.99
N ALA A 201 -5.42 4.87 25.45
CA ALA A 201 -4.13 4.36 24.97
C ALA A 201 -3.19 3.85 26.08
N SER A 202 -3.53 4.07 27.36
CA SER A 202 -2.76 3.60 28.52
C SER A 202 -3.34 2.35 29.19
N LEU A 203 -4.41 1.77 28.62
CA LEU A 203 -5.12 0.61 29.13
C LEU A 203 -4.69 -0.66 28.38
N VAL A 204 -4.77 -1.81 29.06
CA VAL A 204 -4.58 -3.13 28.47
C VAL A 204 -5.93 -3.81 28.24
N ARG A 205 -5.97 -4.88 27.43
CA ARG A 205 -7.22 -5.59 27.10
C ARG A 205 -8.05 -5.99 28.34
N HIS A 206 -7.39 -6.36 29.44
CA HIS A 206 -8.02 -6.76 30.69
C HIS A 206 -8.60 -5.60 31.52
N ASP A 207 -8.33 -4.33 31.18
CA ASP A 207 -8.99 -3.21 31.85
C ASP A 207 -10.45 -3.03 31.33
N PHE A 208 -10.77 -3.53 30.13
CA PHE A 208 -12.08 -3.39 29.49
C PHE A 208 -13.01 -4.54 29.88
N GLU A 209 -13.40 -4.61 31.14
CA GLU A 209 -14.30 -5.66 31.63
C GLU A 209 -15.79 -5.30 31.47
N CYS A 210 -16.64 -6.32 31.40
CA CYS A 210 -18.09 -6.16 31.56
C CYS A 210 -18.43 -6.06 33.05
N LEU A 211 -19.64 -5.60 33.38
CA LEU A 211 -20.12 -5.65 34.76
C LEU A 211 -20.42 -7.10 35.16
N THR A 212 -20.18 -7.41 36.44
CA THR A 212 -20.49 -8.73 37.00
C THR A 212 -22.00 -8.96 37.00
N ALA A 213 -22.43 -10.10 36.46
CA ALA A 213 -23.78 -10.60 36.62
C ALA A 213 -23.85 -11.62 37.77
N PHE A 214 -25.03 -11.83 38.35
CA PHE A 214 -25.30 -12.94 39.28
C PHE A 214 -26.55 -13.69 38.85
N GLN A 215 -26.57 -14.99 39.11
CA GLN A 215 -27.65 -15.90 38.72
C GLN A 215 -28.44 -16.40 39.94
N GLU A 216 -29.73 -16.59 39.75
CA GLU A 216 -30.68 -17.14 40.72
C GLU A 216 -31.65 -18.06 39.98
N GLU A 217 -31.84 -19.29 40.48
CA GLU A 217 -32.83 -20.24 39.94
C GLU A 217 -34.24 -19.80 40.40
N VAL A 218 -35.18 -19.72 39.46
CA VAL A 218 -36.55 -19.25 39.71
C VAL A 218 -37.59 -20.17 39.08
N GLU A 219 -38.85 -20.04 39.49
CA GLU A 219 -39.93 -20.90 39.00
C GLU A 219 -40.14 -20.68 37.47
N GLY A 220 -39.63 -21.61 36.67
CA GLY A 220 -39.68 -21.57 35.20
C GLY A 220 -38.41 -21.07 34.50
N GLY A 221 -37.24 -21.04 35.16
CA GLY A 221 -35.95 -20.82 34.51
C GLY A 221 -34.87 -20.20 35.39
N PHE A 222 -33.85 -19.61 34.77
CA PHE A 222 -32.75 -18.89 35.44
C PHE A 222 -32.93 -17.37 35.30
N MET A 223 -32.88 -16.65 36.42
CA MET A 223 -32.84 -15.18 36.43
C MET A 223 -31.39 -14.71 36.56
N VAL A 224 -30.89 -13.97 35.57
CA VAL A 224 -29.54 -13.39 35.57
C VAL A 224 -29.65 -11.88 35.73
N THR A 225 -28.97 -11.31 36.72
CA THR A 225 -29.10 -9.89 37.11
C THR A 225 -27.76 -9.17 37.03
N CYS A 226 -27.73 -8.02 36.33
CA CYS A 226 -26.54 -7.20 36.21
C CYS A 226 -26.29 -6.37 37.48
N LYS A 227 -25.08 -6.40 38.04
CA LYS A 227 -24.73 -5.63 39.23
C LYS A 227 -24.45 -4.16 38.89
N THR A 228 -25.44 -3.29 39.04
CA THR A 228 -25.33 -1.86 38.74
C THR A 228 -26.24 -0.98 39.59
N ASP A 229 -25.83 0.27 39.81
CA ASP A 229 -26.67 1.35 40.37
C ASP A 229 -27.67 1.92 39.33
N TYR A 230 -27.55 1.52 38.06
CA TYR A 230 -28.35 2.00 36.92
C TYR A 230 -29.13 0.86 36.23
N PRO A 231 -30.02 0.13 36.93
CA PRO A 231 -30.72 -1.04 36.39
C PRO A 231 -31.54 -0.75 35.12
N ASN A 232 -32.12 0.45 35.02
CA ASN A 232 -32.88 0.90 33.85
C ASN A 232 -32.03 1.24 32.60
N GLN A 233 -30.70 1.10 32.68
CA GLN A 233 -29.75 1.40 31.61
C GLN A 233 -28.84 0.19 31.29
N VAL A 234 -29.20 -1.00 31.77
CA VAL A 234 -28.45 -2.24 31.49
C VAL A 234 -28.60 -2.62 30.01
N ILE A 235 -27.48 -2.97 29.41
CA ILE A 235 -27.36 -3.54 28.07
C ILE A 235 -26.79 -4.94 28.24
N TRP A 236 -27.54 -5.93 27.80
CA TRP A 236 -27.14 -7.34 27.81
C TRP A 236 -26.51 -7.73 26.46
N ILE A 237 -25.54 -8.62 26.53
CA ILE A 237 -24.74 -9.13 25.40
C ILE A 237 -24.71 -10.66 25.53
N TYR A 238 -24.92 -11.36 24.42
CA TYR A 238 -24.83 -12.82 24.32
C TYR A 238 -24.20 -13.16 22.96
N ASP A 239 -23.21 -14.07 22.95
CA ASP A 239 -22.39 -14.41 21.77
C ASP A 239 -21.95 -13.18 20.94
N GLU A 240 -21.37 -12.19 21.62
CA GLU A 240 -20.93 -10.88 21.07
C GLU A 240 -22.06 -9.98 20.47
N GLU A 241 -23.33 -10.39 20.48
CA GLU A 241 -24.47 -9.59 20.00
C GLU A 241 -25.28 -8.93 21.13
N PHE A 242 -25.88 -7.76 20.87
CA PHE A 242 -26.73 -7.06 21.83
C PHE A 242 -28.13 -7.69 21.94
N LEU A 243 -28.46 -8.18 23.13
CA LEU A 243 -29.79 -8.70 23.44
C LEU A 243 -30.82 -7.57 23.43
N ASN A 244 -31.67 -7.59 22.41
CA ASN A 244 -32.80 -6.69 22.25
C ASN A 244 -34.11 -7.46 22.53
N ALA A 245 -35.16 -6.74 22.97
CA ALA A 245 -36.45 -7.34 23.30
C ALA A 245 -37.07 -8.10 22.10
N GLY A 246 -37.01 -9.45 22.17
CA GLY A 246 -37.51 -10.39 21.18
C GLY A 246 -36.46 -10.95 20.19
N VAL A 247 -35.16 -10.90 20.48
CA VAL A 247 -34.13 -11.56 19.65
C VAL A 247 -34.02 -13.06 19.94
N VAL A 248 -34.28 -13.49 21.17
CA VAL A 248 -34.25 -14.91 21.58
C VAL A 248 -35.60 -15.28 22.19
N GLU A 249 -36.28 -16.31 21.68
CA GLU A 249 -37.65 -16.65 22.09
C GLU A 249 -37.77 -17.13 23.55
N HIS A 250 -36.63 -17.53 24.14
CA HIS A 250 -36.53 -18.10 25.48
C HIS A 250 -36.00 -17.10 26.54
N ILE A 251 -35.75 -15.84 26.17
CA ILE A 251 -35.15 -14.82 27.06
C ILE A 251 -36.05 -13.59 27.20
N GLU A 252 -36.46 -13.29 28.43
CA GLU A 252 -37.28 -12.14 28.79
C GLU A 252 -36.45 -11.06 29.49
N LEU A 253 -36.35 -9.88 28.86
CA LEU A 253 -35.68 -8.69 29.43
C LEU A 253 -36.60 -7.98 30.44
N LEU A 254 -36.16 -7.93 31.70
CA LEU A 254 -36.90 -7.36 32.82
C LEU A 254 -36.50 -5.90 33.08
N THR A 255 -37.47 -5.07 33.51
CA THR A 255 -37.25 -3.63 33.71
C THR A 255 -36.37 -3.27 34.91
N ASN A 256 -35.99 -4.25 35.73
CA ASN A 256 -35.04 -4.12 36.85
C ASN A 256 -33.58 -4.37 36.40
N GLY A 257 -33.32 -4.55 35.11
CA GLY A 257 -31.97 -4.81 34.59
C GLY A 257 -31.57 -6.29 34.57
N SER A 258 -32.49 -7.19 34.92
CA SER A 258 -32.31 -8.65 34.84
C SER A 258 -32.79 -9.21 33.49
N ILE A 259 -32.36 -10.43 33.17
CA ILE A 259 -32.97 -11.31 32.16
C ILE A 259 -33.51 -12.57 32.84
N LEU A 260 -34.59 -13.12 32.31
CA LEU A 260 -35.11 -14.45 32.67
C LEU A 260 -34.95 -15.37 31.46
N ILE A 261 -34.16 -16.43 31.62
CA ILE A 261 -33.86 -17.45 30.62
C ILE A 261 -34.73 -18.67 30.97
N ARG A 262 -35.56 -19.12 30.03
CA ARG A 262 -36.59 -20.17 30.25
C ARG A 262 -36.25 -21.52 29.61
N ASP A 263 -34.98 -21.74 29.29
CA ASP A 263 -34.48 -22.90 28.57
C ASP A 263 -33.07 -23.24 29.09
N ASP A 264 -32.78 -24.54 29.19
CA ASP A 264 -31.58 -25.07 29.84
C ASP A 264 -30.41 -25.24 28.85
N ASP A 265 -30.64 -25.10 27.54
CA ASP A 265 -29.63 -25.26 26.47
C ASP A 265 -28.68 -24.05 26.31
N PHE A 266 -28.79 -23.01 27.15
CA PHE A 266 -27.93 -21.82 27.10
C PHE A 266 -26.73 -21.93 28.05
N ASP A 267 -25.51 -21.73 27.53
CA ASP A 267 -24.34 -21.51 28.39
C ASP A 267 -24.45 -20.15 29.09
N LEU A 268 -24.48 -20.17 30.43
CA LEU A 268 -24.68 -18.99 31.26
C LEU A 268 -23.43 -18.10 31.33
N ASP A 269 -22.24 -18.64 31.03
CA ASP A 269 -20.97 -17.87 31.01
C ASP A 269 -20.83 -16.95 29.77
N ASP A 270 -21.67 -17.16 28.74
CA ASP A 270 -21.71 -16.32 27.53
C ASP A 270 -22.50 -15.01 27.70
N PHE A 271 -23.30 -14.90 28.77
CA PHE A 271 -24.06 -13.67 29.05
C PHE A 271 -23.19 -12.63 29.75
N ARG A 272 -23.08 -11.45 29.12
CA ARG A 272 -22.36 -10.31 29.68
C ARG A 272 -23.26 -9.09 29.77
N CYS A 273 -23.03 -8.22 30.76
CA CYS A 273 -23.80 -7.00 30.91
C CYS A 273 -22.93 -5.74 31.00
N SER A 274 -23.46 -4.64 30.52
CA SER A 274 -22.86 -3.31 30.58
C SER A 274 -23.94 -2.25 30.83
N VAL A 275 -23.56 -1.00 31.02
CA VAL A 275 -24.47 0.11 31.37
C VAL A 275 -24.27 1.28 30.43
N GLU A 276 -25.35 1.92 30.00
CA GLU A 276 -25.29 3.24 29.38
C GLU A 276 -25.43 4.33 30.45
N TYR A 277 -24.37 5.10 30.69
CA TYR A 277 -24.38 6.11 31.74
C TYR A 277 -25.15 7.36 31.26
N PRO A 278 -26.02 7.95 32.08
CA PRO A 278 -26.78 9.14 31.68
C PRO A 278 -25.85 10.35 31.54
N THR A 279 -25.58 10.76 30.31
CA THR A 279 -24.82 11.99 30.02
C THR A 279 -25.60 13.22 30.48
N ARG A 280 -24.92 14.19 31.11
CA ARG A 280 -25.55 15.38 31.74
C ARG A 280 -26.17 16.39 30.75
N VAL A 281 -26.33 16.05 29.47
CA VAL A 281 -26.82 16.95 28.40
C VAL A 281 -27.92 16.29 27.55
N ALA A 282 -29.08 16.04 28.16
CA ALA A 282 -30.32 15.80 27.40
C ALA A 282 -31.55 16.32 28.17
N LYS A 283 -32.10 17.47 27.74
CA LYS A 283 -33.36 18.00 28.30
C LYS A 283 -34.55 17.15 27.84
N LYS A 284 -35.36 16.66 28.81
CA LYS A 284 -36.76 16.20 28.71
C LYS A 284 -37.21 15.69 27.33
N ARG A 285 -37.23 14.37 27.13
CA ARG A 285 -38.22 13.73 26.23
C ARG A 285 -39.42 13.26 27.06
N ARG A 286 -40.61 13.67 26.64
CA ARG A 286 -41.89 13.36 27.28
C ARG A 286 -42.22 11.88 27.03
N ALA A 287 -42.63 11.14 28.08
CA ALA A 287 -43.19 9.81 27.90
C ALA A 287 -44.42 9.87 26.97
N LEU A 288 -44.49 8.95 26.00
CA LEU A 288 -45.69 8.73 25.18
C LEU A 288 -46.61 7.71 25.90
N PRO A 289 -47.93 7.92 25.88
CA PRO A 289 -48.86 7.11 26.67
C PRO A 289 -48.99 5.68 26.12
N ARG A 290 -49.24 4.73 27.03
CA ARG A 290 -49.58 3.33 26.73
C ARG A 290 -50.96 3.24 26.06
N ASN A 291 -51.06 3.50 24.76
CA ASN A 291 -52.24 3.11 23.98
C ASN A 291 -52.06 1.69 23.42
N ARG A 292 -53.09 0.86 23.59
CA ARG A 292 -53.28 -0.39 22.84
C ARG A 292 -53.78 -0.03 21.44
N GLY A 293 -53.43 -0.79 20.41
CA GLY A 293 -53.75 -0.40 19.03
C GLY A 293 -53.51 -1.48 17.99
N GLU A 294 -54.30 -1.39 16.91
CA GLU A 294 -54.16 -2.19 15.70
C GLU A 294 -52.79 -1.95 15.01
N PRO A 295 -52.35 -2.85 14.11
CA PRO A 295 -51.06 -2.70 13.43
C PRO A 295 -51.04 -1.48 12.51
N GLN A 296 -49.88 -0.82 12.42
CA GLN A 296 -49.59 0.27 11.48
C GLN A 296 -48.20 0.06 10.88
N PHE A 297 -48.08 0.04 9.55
CA PHE A 297 -46.78 -0.11 8.90
C PHE A 297 -45.92 1.14 9.11
N THR A 298 -44.72 0.98 9.68
CA THR A 298 -43.66 2.00 9.69
C THR A 298 -42.83 1.94 8.41
N LEU A 299 -42.65 0.74 7.86
CA LEU A 299 -41.98 0.51 6.58
C LEU A 299 -42.79 -0.52 5.79
N ALA A 300 -43.38 -0.11 4.67
CA ALA A 300 -44.10 -1.00 3.77
C ALA A 300 -43.26 -1.25 2.50
N PRO A 301 -43.16 -2.51 2.00
CA PRO A 301 -42.52 -2.78 0.72
C PRO A 301 -43.29 -2.11 -0.42
N ARG A 302 -42.59 -1.84 -1.52
CA ARG A 302 -43.14 -1.16 -2.72
C ARG A 302 -42.65 -1.85 -3.98
N ASP A 303 -43.31 -1.55 -5.08
CA ASP A 303 -42.97 -2.07 -6.40
C ASP A 303 -41.49 -1.83 -6.72
N ARG A 304 -40.77 -2.90 -7.05
CA ARG A 304 -39.33 -2.88 -7.31
C ARG A 304 -38.96 -3.80 -8.45
N THR A 305 -37.89 -3.43 -9.15
CA THR A 305 -37.32 -4.23 -10.24
C THR A 305 -35.91 -4.65 -9.85
N PHE A 306 -35.59 -5.93 -10.03
CA PHE A 306 -34.33 -6.53 -9.60
C PHE A 306 -33.64 -7.26 -10.76
N ARG A 307 -32.31 -7.38 -10.69
CA ARG A 307 -31.51 -8.04 -11.73
C ARG A 307 -31.69 -9.55 -11.64
N GLU A 308 -31.81 -10.20 -12.78
CA GLU A 308 -31.73 -11.66 -12.88
C GLU A 308 -30.46 -12.20 -12.18
N GLY A 309 -30.63 -13.24 -11.37
CA GLY A 309 -29.56 -13.86 -10.59
C GLY A 309 -29.17 -13.11 -9.31
N SER A 310 -29.72 -11.92 -9.03
CA SER A 310 -29.40 -11.16 -7.81
C SER A 310 -30.22 -11.58 -6.59
N SER A 311 -29.66 -11.41 -5.39
CA SER A 311 -30.36 -11.60 -4.12
C SER A 311 -31.28 -10.42 -3.82
N VAL A 312 -32.54 -10.70 -3.45
CA VAL A 312 -33.58 -9.67 -3.30
C VAL A 312 -34.07 -9.59 -1.87
N LYS A 313 -33.62 -8.56 -1.15
CA LYS A 313 -33.96 -8.27 0.26
C LYS A 313 -35.10 -7.25 0.34
N LEU A 314 -36.13 -7.61 1.11
CA LEU A 314 -37.41 -6.91 1.21
C LEU A 314 -37.76 -6.67 2.67
N ASN A 315 -38.13 -5.44 3.03
CA ASN A 315 -38.39 -5.03 4.40
C ASN A 315 -39.86 -4.65 4.59
N CYS A 316 -40.45 -5.13 5.68
CA CYS A 316 -41.80 -4.83 6.11
C CYS A 316 -41.86 -4.73 7.64
N GLU A 317 -41.99 -3.51 8.15
CA GLU A 317 -42.03 -3.23 9.58
C GLU A 317 -43.38 -2.63 9.95
N ALA A 318 -43.94 -3.08 11.08
CA ALA A 318 -45.17 -2.54 11.64
C ALA A 318 -45.07 -2.39 13.15
N ILE A 319 -45.64 -1.30 13.65
CA ILE A 319 -45.87 -1.04 15.07
C ILE A 319 -47.30 -1.44 15.43
N GLY A 320 -47.52 -1.75 16.70
CA GLY A 320 -48.81 -2.13 17.26
C GLY A 320 -48.63 -2.55 18.71
N ASN A 321 -49.72 -2.62 19.47
CA ASN A 321 -49.65 -3.01 20.87
C ASN A 321 -50.83 -3.96 21.20
N PRO A 322 -50.62 -5.29 21.26
CA PRO A 322 -49.33 -6.01 21.16
C PRO A 322 -48.58 -5.87 19.82
N ARG A 323 -47.27 -6.14 19.83
CA ARG A 323 -46.40 -6.11 18.62
C ARG A 323 -46.99 -7.01 17.53
N PRO A 324 -47.15 -6.53 16.28
CA PRO A 324 -47.77 -7.33 15.25
C PRO A 324 -46.83 -8.38 14.66
N ARG A 325 -47.37 -9.58 14.40
CA ARG A 325 -46.70 -10.64 13.64
C ARG A 325 -46.68 -10.26 12.15
N ILE A 326 -45.53 -10.43 11.51
CA ILE A 326 -45.38 -10.25 10.05
C ILE A 326 -45.53 -11.59 9.33
N THR A 327 -46.18 -11.59 8.17
CA THR A 327 -46.34 -12.76 7.30
C THR A 327 -46.31 -12.34 5.84
N TRP A 328 -45.53 -13.03 5.00
CA TRP A 328 -45.37 -12.72 3.58
C TRP A 328 -46.16 -13.68 2.69
N PHE A 329 -46.61 -13.17 1.55
CA PHE A 329 -47.37 -13.92 0.56
C PHE A 329 -46.83 -13.64 -0.84
N PHE A 330 -46.79 -14.67 -1.70
CA PHE A 330 -46.53 -14.59 -3.13
C PHE A 330 -47.75 -15.08 -3.90
N ASN A 331 -48.29 -14.24 -4.79
CA ASN A 331 -49.50 -14.48 -5.58
C ASN A 331 -50.68 -15.03 -4.75
N GLY A 332 -50.82 -14.58 -3.50
CA GLY A 332 -51.89 -14.94 -2.58
C GLY A 332 -51.63 -16.20 -1.71
N ARG A 333 -50.52 -16.92 -1.91
CA ARG A 333 -50.10 -18.02 -1.04
C ARG A 333 -49.07 -17.54 -0.03
N GLN A 334 -49.13 -18.01 1.20
CA GLN A 334 -48.13 -17.70 2.22
C GLN A 334 -46.76 -18.23 1.76
N ILE A 335 -45.70 -17.46 2.01
CA ILE A 335 -44.31 -17.87 1.76
C ILE A 335 -43.79 -18.50 3.06
N GLU A 336 -43.18 -19.66 2.94
CA GLU A 336 -42.53 -20.39 4.03
C GLU A 336 -41.01 -20.38 3.87
N GLU A 337 -40.31 -20.58 4.99
CA GLU A 337 -38.86 -20.53 5.05
C GLU A 337 -38.24 -21.65 4.20
N SER A 338 -37.24 -21.30 3.41
CA SER A 338 -36.60 -22.23 2.47
C SER A 338 -35.25 -21.69 2.00
N LEU A 339 -34.45 -22.54 1.35
CA LEU A 339 -33.22 -22.11 0.66
C LEU A 339 -33.44 -21.01 -0.40
N LYS A 340 -34.70 -20.80 -0.82
CA LYS A 340 -35.13 -19.77 -1.77
C LYS A 340 -35.62 -18.49 -1.08
N HIS A 341 -36.22 -18.60 0.11
CA HIS A 341 -36.84 -17.52 0.88
C HIS A 341 -36.38 -17.59 2.35
N GLU A 342 -35.44 -16.73 2.70
CA GLU A 342 -34.88 -16.61 4.04
C GLU A 342 -35.58 -15.47 4.80
N PHE A 343 -35.98 -15.69 6.05
CA PHE A 343 -36.57 -14.66 6.91
C PHE A 343 -35.59 -14.22 8.00
N GLN A 344 -35.54 -12.90 8.22
CA GLN A 344 -34.72 -12.30 9.28
C GLN A 344 -35.58 -11.32 10.09
N LYS A 345 -35.13 -11.03 11.33
CA LYS A 345 -35.75 -10.05 12.24
C LYS A 345 -37.26 -10.30 12.47
N GLN A 346 -37.64 -11.47 12.98
CA GLN A 346 -39.05 -11.85 13.21
C GLN A 346 -39.94 -11.69 11.95
N ASN A 347 -39.45 -12.17 10.82
CA ASN A 347 -40.09 -12.06 9.50
C ASN A 347 -40.34 -10.62 9.02
N SER A 348 -39.79 -9.58 9.67
CA SER A 348 -39.87 -8.20 9.15
C SER A 348 -38.96 -7.99 7.93
N GLU A 349 -38.09 -8.94 7.63
CA GLU A 349 -37.23 -8.95 6.46
C GLU A 349 -37.30 -10.32 5.77
N MET A 350 -37.43 -10.32 4.44
CA MET A 350 -37.41 -11.53 3.60
C MET A 350 -36.38 -11.35 2.51
N THR A 351 -35.54 -12.36 2.28
CA THR A 351 -34.55 -12.36 1.18
C THR A 351 -34.79 -13.52 0.23
N ILE A 352 -34.83 -13.22 -1.07
CA ILE A 352 -35.05 -14.20 -2.15
C ILE A 352 -33.72 -14.52 -2.84
N TYR A 353 -33.36 -15.80 -2.93
CA TYR A 353 -32.06 -16.27 -3.44
C TYR A 353 -32.17 -17.37 -4.51
N PRO A 354 -31.58 -17.18 -5.71
CA PRO A 354 -31.47 -15.92 -6.45
C PRO A 354 -32.84 -15.52 -7.04
N PHE A 355 -33.01 -14.26 -7.41
CA PHE A 355 -34.22 -13.77 -8.08
C PHE A 355 -34.20 -14.09 -9.59
N LEU A 356 -35.19 -14.85 -10.03
CA LEU A 356 -35.34 -15.44 -11.36
C LEU A 356 -36.72 -15.10 -11.93
N LYS A 357 -36.94 -15.42 -13.22
CA LYS A 357 -38.17 -15.00 -13.93
C LYS A 357 -39.47 -15.51 -13.28
N HIS A 358 -39.44 -16.63 -12.57
CA HIS A 358 -40.60 -17.20 -11.86
C HIS A 358 -40.92 -16.52 -10.52
N ASP A 359 -40.03 -15.67 -10.00
CA ASP A 359 -40.26 -14.86 -8.79
C ASP A 359 -40.89 -13.49 -9.14
N GLU A 360 -41.09 -13.19 -10.42
CA GLU A 360 -41.86 -12.02 -10.85
C GLU A 360 -43.34 -12.23 -10.52
N GLY A 361 -43.93 -11.31 -9.75
CA GLY A 361 -45.31 -11.44 -9.31
C GLY A 361 -45.75 -10.45 -8.26
N ARG A 362 -46.95 -10.67 -7.72
CA ARG A 362 -47.54 -9.84 -6.67
C ARG A 362 -47.19 -10.43 -5.32
N TYR A 363 -46.51 -9.64 -4.50
CA TYR A 363 -46.22 -9.97 -3.12
C TYR A 363 -47.13 -9.17 -2.18
N SER A 364 -47.39 -9.70 -1.00
CA SER A 364 -47.94 -8.90 0.08
C SER A 364 -47.31 -9.23 1.43
N CYS A 365 -47.10 -8.20 2.23
CA CYS A 365 -46.76 -8.32 3.63
C CYS A 365 -48.01 -8.03 4.47
N VAL A 366 -48.26 -8.87 5.47
CA VAL A 366 -49.38 -8.77 6.40
C VAL A 366 -48.85 -8.56 7.80
N ALA A 367 -49.31 -7.51 8.47
CA ALA A 367 -49.07 -7.27 9.89
C ALA A 367 -50.36 -7.53 10.68
N SER A 368 -50.32 -8.40 11.69
CA SER A 368 -51.49 -8.79 12.48
C SER A 368 -51.23 -8.82 13.99
N ASN A 369 -52.19 -8.34 14.77
CA ASN A 369 -52.26 -8.56 16.22
C ASN A 369 -53.74 -8.79 16.63
N GLN A 370 -53.99 -9.04 17.92
CA GLN A 370 -55.35 -9.27 18.44
C GLN A 370 -56.34 -8.10 18.24
N TYR A 371 -55.87 -6.91 17.84
CA TYR A 371 -56.68 -5.72 17.62
C TYR A 371 -56.85 -5.33 16.15
N GLY A 372 -56.18 -6.02 15.21
CA GLY A 372 -56.39 -5.77 13.78
C GLY A 372 -55.36 -6.42 12.86
N ARG A 373 -55.60 -6.28 11.55
CA ARG A 373 -54.74 -6.77 10.46
C ARG A 373 -54.60 -5.68 9.41
N LYS A 374 -53.36 -5.37 8.99
CA LYS A 374 -53.06 -4.53 7.82
C LYS A 374 -52.28 -5.33 6.79
N GLU A 375 -52.41 -4.95 5.52
CA GLU A 375 -51.76 -5.63 4.40
C GLU A 375 -51.18 -4.61 3.42
N ALA A 376 -49.90 -4.76 3.08
CA ALA A 376 -49.19 -3.97 2.08
C ALA A 376 -48.93 -4.84 0.85
N ARG A 377 -49.48 -4.47 -0.30
CA ARG A 377 -49.34 -5.18 -1.59
C ARG A 377 -48.37 -4.46 -2.50
N PHE A 378 -47.52 -5.20 -3.19
CA PHE A 378 -46.51 -4.67 -4.10
C PHE A 378 -46.17 -5.69 -5.21
N GLN A 379 -45.54 -5.23 -6.30
CA GLN A 379 -45.13 -6.06 -7.42
C GLN A 379 -43.61 -6.08 -7.57
N LEU A 380 -43.04 -7.29 -7.67
CA LEU A 380 -41.63 -7.47 -8.06
C LEU A 380 -41.54 -7.79 -9.54
N ARG A 381 -40.52 -7.24 -10.20
CA ARG A 381 -40.23 -7.42 -11.64
C ARG A 381 -38.76 -7.72 -11.86
N MET A 382 -38.42 -8.38 -12.96
CA MET A 382 -37.03 -8.70 -13.29
C MET A 382 -36.50 -7.88 -14.46
N THR A 383 -35.26 -7.39 -14.35
CA THR A 383 -34.44 -6.96 -15.50
C THR A 383 -33.46 -8.06 -15.88
N PRO A 384 -33.39 -8.46 -17.16
CA PRO A 384 -32.44 -9.47 -17.62
C PRO A 384 -30.99 -8.97 -17.47
N SER A 385 -30.09 -9.87 -17.11
CA SER A 385 -28.65 -9.62 -17.08
C SER A 385 -28.02 -9.92 -18.44
N SER A 386 -26.82 -9.40 -18.70
CA SER A 386 -26.09 -9.75 -19.93
C SER A 386 -24.59 -9.68 -19.76
N SER A 387 -23.92 -10.75 -20.22
CA SER A 387 -22.47 -10.84 -20.33
C SER A 387 -21.90 -9.73 -21.24
N PRO A 388 -20.66 -9.27 -21.03
CA PRO A 388 -20.06 -8.24 -21.86
C PRO A 388 -20.03 -8.64 -23.33
N ARG A 389 -20.39 -7.71 -24.21
CA ARG A 389 -20.18 -7.80 -25.65
C ARG A 389 -19.40 -6.58 -26.11
N ILE A 390 -18.21 -6.81 -26.68
CA ILE A 390 -17.42 -5.75 -27.30
C ILE A 390 -18.18 -5.26 -28.54
N THR A 391 -18.39 -3.94 -28.62
CA THR A 391 -19.11 -3.23 -29.70
C THR A 391 -18.19 -2.37 -30.56
N ASP A 392 -17.04 -1.99 -30.03
CA ASP A 392 -15.95 -1.31 -30.72
C ASP A 392 -14.69 -2.08 -30.32
N ALA A 393 -14.12 -2.85 -31.25
CA ALA A 393 -12.99 -3.72 -30.99
C ALA A 393 -11.69 -3.06 -31.49
N PRO A 394 -10.57 -3.18 -30.77
CA PRO A 394 -9.31 -2.60 -31.20
C PRO A 394 -8.86 -3.21 -32.53
N ILE A 395 -8.59 -2.37 -33.51
CA ILE A 395 -8.15 -2.77 -34.85
C ILE A 395 -6.63 -2.88 -34.86
N SER A 396 -6.09 -3.98 -35.39
CA SER A 396 -4.65 -4.15 -35.61
C SER A 396 -4.10 -3.03 -36.50
N GLN A 397 -2.99 -2.41 -36.09
CA GLN A 397 -2.39 -1.27 -36.79
C GLN A 397 -0.94 -1.55 -37.15
N SER A 398 -0.51 -1.03 -38.31
CA SER A 398 0.89 -1.11 -38.75
C SER A 398 1.47 0.29 -38.92
N VAL A 399 2.52 0.62 -38.16
CA VAL A 399 3.07 1.98 -38.07
C VAL A 399 4.59 2.00 -38.17
N LYS A 400 5.19 3.17 -38.35
CA LYS A 400 6.66 3.35 -38.35
C LYS A 400 7.17 3.66 -36.94
N PRO A 401 8.45 3.39 -36.61
CA PRO A 401 9.07 3.87 -35.38
C PRO A 401 8.88 5.38 -35.17
N GLY A 402 8.70 5.80 -33.91
CA GLY A 402 8.41 7.18 -33.51
C GLY A 402 6.95 7.62 -33.66
N SER A 403 6.05 6.76 -34.18
CA SER A 403 4.62 7.08 -34.31
C SER A 403 3.93 7.22 -32.95
N HIS A 404 2.76 7.88 -32.93
CA HIS A 404 1.88 7.92 -31.77
C HIS A 404 0.59 7.18 -32.14
N VAL A 405 0.23 6.13 -31.39
CA VAL A 405 -0.88 5.22 -31.73
C VAL A 405 -1.88 5.18 -30.60
N THR A 406 -3.17 5.12 -30.94
CA THR A 406 -4.25 4.87 -29.99
C THR A 406 -5.12 3.72 -30.48
N PHE A 407 -5.43 2.80 -29.59
CA PHE A 407 -6.40 1.71 -29.77
C PHE A 407 -7.64 1.98 -28.94
N ARG A 408 -8.81 1.58 -29.46
CA ARG A 408 -10.11 1.78 -28.80
C ARG A 408 -10.77 0.45 -28.51
N CYS A 409 -11.40 0.35 -27.35
CA CYS A 409 -12.20 -0.80 -26.98
C CYS A 409 -13.42 -0.36 -26.17
N ARG A 410 -14.63 -0.64 -26.67
CA ARG A 410 -15.89 -0.32 -25.99
C ARG A 410 -16.77 -1.57 -25.94
N ALA A 411 -17.37 -1.83 -24.79
CA ALA A 411 -18.27 -2.96 -24.58
C ALA A 411 -19.59 -2.53 -23.93
N VAL A 412 -20.64 -3.29 -24.23
CA VAL A 412 -21.96 -3.19 -23.59
C VAL A 412 -22.24 -4.45 -22.78
N GLY A 413 -23.07 -4.33 -21.76
CA GLY A 413 -23.45 -5.43 -20.87
C GLY A 413 -24.29 -4.91 -19.72
N ASN A 414 -24.90 -5.81 -18.96
CA ASN A 414 -25.65 -5.47 -17.75
C ASN A 414 -25.21 -6.39 -16.60
N PRO A 415 -24.29 -5.96 -15.71
CA PRO A 415 -23.77 -4.59 -15.54
C PRO A 415 -22.88 -4.03 -16.68
N LYS A 416 -22.68 -2.71 -16.70
CA LYS A 416 -21.70 -2.08 -17.61
C LYS A 416 -20.32 -2.73 -17.41
N PRO A 417 -19.67 -3.26 -18.47
CA PRO A 417 -18.36 -3.88 -18.35
C PRO A 417 -17.26 -2.87 -18.01
N ARG A 418 -16.24 -3.34 -17.28
CA ARG A 418 -14.93 -2.70 -17.09
C ARG A 418 -13.98 -3.14 -18.23
N ILE A 419 -13.06 -2.28 -18.66
CA ILE A 419 -12.04 -2.63 -19.66
C ILE A 419 -10.66 -2.79 -18.99
N SER A 420 -9.95 -3.87 -19.28
CA SER A 420 -8.52 -4.07 -18.99
C SER A 420 -7.75 -4.32 -20.28
N TRP A 421 -6.54 -3.78 -20.37
CA TRP A 421 -5.66 -3.93 -21.54
C TRP A 421 -4.43 -4.78 -21.20
N PHE A 422 -4.00 -5.60 -22.16
CA PHE A 422 -2.85 -6.49 -22.02
C PHE A 422 -1.89 -6.32 -23.20
N ALA A 423 -0.59 -6.40 -22.93
CA ALA A 423 0.48 -6.51 -23.92
C ALA A 423 1.16 -7.88 -23.73
N ASN A 424 1.15 -8.72 -24.78
CA ASN A 424 1.71 -10.07 -24.81
C ASN A 424 1.34 -10.93 -23.57
N GLY A 425 0.09 -10.81 -23.11
CA GLY A 425 -0.46 -11.54 -21.95
C GLY A 425 -0.26 -10.88 -20.59
N VAL A 426 0.49 -9.78 -20.49
CA VAL A 426 0.70 -9.02 -19.24
C VAL A 426 -0.24 -7.82 -19.18
N GLU A 427 -0.98 -7.65 -18.07
CA GLU A 427 -1.88 -6.49 -17.90
C GLU A 427 -1.09 -5.18 -17.84
N ILE A 428 -1.45 -4.23 -18.71
CA ILE A 428 -0.76 -2.95 -18.91
C ILE A 428 -0.79 -2.07 -17.66
N ALA A 429 -1.76 -2.27 -16.75
CA ALA A 429 -1.76 -1.61 -15.43
C ALA A 429 -0.48 -1.87 -14.61
N ASN A 430 0.22 -2.98 -14.88
CA ASN A 430 1.52 -3.32 -14.28
C ASN A 430 2.72 -2.77 -15.06
N LEU A 431 2.51 -2.30 -16.29
CA LEU A 431 3.52 -1.78 -17.23
C LEU A 431 3.49 -0.24 -17.24
N LYS A 432 3.86 0.38 -16.11
CA LYS A 432 3.78 1.85 -15.95
C LYS A 432 4.71 2.61 -16.91
N GLY A 433 4.21 3.71 -17.46
CA GLY A 433 5.03 4.80 -18.03
C GLY A 433 4.97 4.92 -19.55
N HIS A 434 5.18 3.83 -20.28
CA HIS A 434 5.13 3.83 -21.75
C HIS A 434 3.68 3.85 -22.25
N PHE A 435 2.84 2.99 -21.71
CA PHE A 435 1.43 2.90 -22.05
C PHE A 435 0.59 3.94 -21.30
N GLN A 436 -0.35 4.57 -22.00
CA GLN A 436 -1.29 5.55 -21.45
C GLN A 436 -2.72 5.02 -21.65
N VAL A 437 -3.39 4.62 -20.56
CA VAL A 437 -4.81 4.19 -20.60
C VAL A 437 -5.69 5.37 -20.19
N SER A 438 -6.80 5.59 -20.91
CA SER A 438 -7.76 6.65 -20.60
C SER A 438 -8.47 6.45 -19.26
N ASP A 439 -8.98 7.53 -18.66
CA ASP A 439 -9.73 7.50 -17.38
C ASP A 439 -11.00 6.63 -17.42
N ASP A 440 -11.57 6.40 -18.61
CA ASP A 440 -12.73 5.52 -18.81
C ASP A 440 -12.35 4.09 -19.26
N GLU A 441 -11.04 3.81 -19.30
CA GLU A 441 -10.40 2.56 -19.71
C GLU A 441 -10.63 2.16 -21.18
N THR A 442 -11.36 2.96 -21.97
CA THR A 442 -11.74 2.61 -23.36
C THR A 442 -10.68 2.89 -24.42
N GLU A 443 -9.61 3.62 -24.08
CA GLU A 443 -8.53 3.93 -25.01
C GLU A 443 -7.16 3.56 -24.41
N LEU A 444 -6.31 2.93 -25.23
CA LEU A 444 -4.91 2.64 -24.95
C LEU A 444 -4.04 3.40 -25.96
N THR A 445 -3.18 4.27 -25.45
CA THR A 445 -2.27 5.11 -26.25
C THR A 445 -0.82 4.72 -26.00
N ILE A 446 -0.05 4.64 -27.09
CA ILE A 446 1.39 4.34 -27.13
C ILE A 446 2.10 5.52 -27.83
N PRO A 447 2.81 6.38 -27.09
CA PRO A 447 3.61 7.46 -27.66
C PRO A 447 4.97 6.93 -28.12
N HIS A 448 5.52 7.52 -29.19
CA HIS A 448 6.87 7.23 -29.69
C HIS A 448 7.14 5.73 -29.93
N VAL A 449 6.18 5.03 -30.54
CA VAL A 449 6.21 3.57 -30.82
C VAL A 449 7.60 3.12 -31.30
N THR A 450 8.21 2.17 -30.61
CA THR A 450 9.52 1.59 -30.98
C THR A 450 9.35 0.21 -31.60
N ARG A 451 10.43 -0.41 -32.09
CA ARG A 451 10.36 -1.77 -32.66
C ARG A 451 9.90 -2.82 -31.63
N GLN A 452 10.13 -2.58 -30.34
CA GLN A 452 9.79 -3.51 -29.27
C GLN A 452 8.31 -3.46 -28.85
N ASP A 453 7.53 -2.53 -29.41
CA ASP A 453 6.06 -2.51 -29.32
C ASP A 453 5.38 -3.41 -30.37
N ASP A 454 6.13 -4.05 -31.29
CA ASP A 454 5.54 -5.07 -32.17
C ASP A 454 5.15 -6.30 -31.34
N GLY A 455 3.85 -6.61 -31.33
CA GLY A 455 3.33 -7.65 -30.44
C GLY A 455 1.84 -7.83 -30.51
N SER A 456 1.38 -8.88 -29.83
CA SER A 456 -0.03 -9.17 -29.64
C SER A 456 -0.53 -8.44 -28.40
N TYR A 457 -1.66 -7.77 -28.53
CA TYR A 457 -2.31 -7.04 -27.46
C TYR A 457 -3.74 -7.55 -27.32
N SER A 458 -4.35 -7.34 -26.16
CA SER A 458 -5.76 -7.65 -25.99
C SER A 458 -6.50 -6.63 -25.13
N CYS A 459 -7.78 -6.44 -25.44
CA CYS A 459 -8.74 -5.77 -24.59
C CYS A 459 -9.66 -6.82 -23.98
N MET A 460 -9.83 -6.81 -22.67
CA MET A 460 -10.80 -7.63 -21.95
C MET A 460 -11.90 -6.76 -21.36
N ALA A 461 -13.15 -7.08 -21.67
CA ALA A 461 -14.35 -6.48 -21.09
C ALA A 461 -14.99 -7.43 -20.08
N GLY A 462 -15.09 -7.04 -18.80
CA GLY A 462 -15.58 -7.91 -17.70
C GLY A 462 -16.72 -7.30 -16.88
N ASN A 463 -17.69 -8.13 -16.46
CA ASN A 463 -18.72 -7.80 -15.45
C ASN A 463 -19.09 -9.04 -14.60
N ASP A 464 -19.99 -8.90 -13.62
CA ASP A 464 -20.44 -10.00 -12.74
C ASP A 464 -21.04 -11.24 -13.45
N VAL A 465 -21.35 -11.14 -14.75
CA VAL A 465 -22.03 -12.16 -15.56
C VAL A 465 -21.05 -12.90 -16.48
N GLY A 466 -19.87 -12.32 -16.73
CA GLY A 466 -18.83 -12.93 -17.57
C GLY A 466 -17.79 -11.93 -18.06
N ALA A 467 -16.90 -12.40 -18.93
CA ALA A 467 -15.90 -11.59 -19.60
C ALA A 467 -15.80 -11.95 -21.09
N MET A 468 -15.36 -10.99 -21.91
CA MET A 468 -15.09 -11.16 -23.33
C MET A 468 -13.77 -10.48 -23.67
N THR A 469 -12.91 -11.15 -24.43
CA THR A 469 -11.61 -10.61 -24.87
C THR A 469 -11.62 -10.39 -26.38
N SER A 470 -10.93 -9.34 -26.84
CA SER A 470 -10.61 -9.10 -28.25
C SER A 470 -9.10 -8.90 -28.38
N ASP A 471 -8.45 -9.78 -29.12
CA ASP A 471 -7.02 -9.70 -29.43
C ASP A 471 -6.80 -8.87 -30.70
N PHE A 472 -5.68 -8.15 -30.75
CA PHE A 472 -5.24 -7.34 -31.89
C PHE A 472 -3.71 -7.31 -31.95
N ARG A 473 -3.15 -6.80 -33.05
CA ARG A 473 -1.69 -6.72 -33.24
C ARG A 473 -1.26 -5.29 -33.56
N LEU A 474 -0.24 -4.81 -32.86
CA LEU A 474 0.57 -3.68 -33.33
C LEU A 474 1.74 -4.26 -34.12
N SER A 475 1.92 -3.78 -35.35
CA SER A 475 3.07 -4.12 -36.18
C SER A 475 3.93 -2.89 -36.46
N VAL A 476 5.24 -2.99 -36.23
CA VAL A 476 6.15 -1.84 -36.34
C VAL A 476 7.03 -2.03 -37.57
N ILE A 477 6.62 -1.37 -38.66
CA ILE A 477 7.26 -1.46 -39.98
C ILE A 477 8.51 -0.59 -39.99
N VAL A 478 9.66 -1.23 -39.78
CA VAL A 478 10.98 -0.65 -40.07
C VAL A 478 11.34 -0.89 -41.55
N ALA A 479 11.83 0.15 -42.22
CA ALA A 479 12.32 -0.01 -43.60
C ALA A 479 13.57 -0.91 -43.63
N ASN A 480 13.64 -1.82 -44.62
CA ASN A 480 14.74 -2.79 -44.78
C ASN A 480 14.92 -3.77 -43.60
N GLN A 481 13.84 -4.10 -42.89
CA GLN A 481 13.84 -4.96 -41.70
C GLN A 481 14.67 -6.25 -41.86
N ASN A 482 14.46 -7.01 -42.94
CA ASN A 482 15.20 -8.26 -43.17
C ASN A 482 16.72 -8.04 -43.30
N ALA A 483 17.16 -6.92 -43.89
CA ALA A 483 18.58 -6.59 -44.01
C ALA A 483 19.18 -6.10 -42.67
N ILE A 484 18.37 -5.46 -41.83
CA ILE A 484 18.73 -5.10 -40.45
C ILE A 484 18.93 -6.36 -39.61
N ASP A 485 17.98 -7.30 -39.63
CA ASP A 485 18.07 -8.54 -38.85
C ASP A 485 19.19 -9.47 -39.36
N GLN A 486 19.42 -9.51 -40.68
CA GLN A 486 20.59 -10.18 -41.26
C GLN A 486 21.91 -9.51 -40.85
N SER A 487 21.94 -8.18 -40.70
CA SER A 487 23.13 -7.46 -40.22
C SER A 487 23.40 -7.74 -38.73
N LEU A 488 22.35 -7.71 -37.90
CA LEU A 488 22.41 -7.94 -36.43
C LEU A 488 22.21 -9.41 -36.03
N ASN A 489 22.63 -10.34 -36.88
CA ASN A 489 22.52 -11.78 -36.61
C ASN A 489 23.27 -12.23 -35.33
N ASP A 490 22.89 -13.39 -34.80
CA ASP A 490 23.48 -14.02 -33.60
C ASP A 490 25.02 -14.06 -33.59
N ARG A 491 25.66 -14.21 -34.75
CA ARG A 491 27.13 -14.27 -34.84
C ARG A 491 27.76 -12.90 -34.60
N LEU A 492 27.09 -11.82 -34.99
CA LEU A 492 27.49 -10.47 -34.63
C LEU A 492 27.18 -10.18 -33.16
N LEU A 493 25.98 -10.51 -32.67
CA LEU A 493 25.61 -10.31 -31.26
C LEU A 493 26.59 -11.03 -30.32
N LYS A 494 26.96 -12.30 -30.62
CA LYS A 494 28.00 -13.05 -29.90
C LYS A 494 29.37 -12.38 -29.91
N LYS A 495 29.78 -11.78 -31.03
CA LYS A 495 31.03 -11.00 -31.10
C LYS A 495 30.97 -9.73 -30.27
N ILE A 496 29.84 -9.02 -30.29
CA ILE A 496 29.65 -7.78 -29.54
C ILE A 496 29.65 -8.06 -28.04
N VAL A 497 28.89 -9.06 -27.57
CA VAL A 497 28.90 -9.45 -26.15
C VAL A 497 30.30 -9.88 -25.72
N HIS A 498 31.04 -10.63 -26.54
CA HIS A 498 32.42 -11.01 -26.21
C HIS A 498 33.43 -9.84 -26.30
N GLU A 499 33.13 -8.75 -27.01
CA GLU A 499 33.88 -7.49 -26.90
C GLU A 499 33.52 -6.75 -25.61
N ALA A 500 32.24 -6.72 -25.24
CA ALA A 500 31.76 -6.13 -24.00
C ALA A 500 32.35 -6.83 -22.76
N GLU A 501 32.34 -8.17 -22.71
CA GLU A 501 33.03 -8.98 -21.71
C GLU A 501 34.49 -8.55 -21.54
N ARG A 502 35.25 -8.49 -22.64
CA ARG A 502 36.67 -8.11 -22.62
C ARG A 502 36.90 -6.64 -22.29
N ASN A 503 35.93 -5.75 -22.47
CA ASN A 503 36.01 -4.34 -22.07
C ASN A 503 35.72 -4.20 -20.56
N VAL A 504 34.65 -4.83 -20.08
CA VAL A 504 34.23 -4.83 -18.67
C VAL A 504 35.25 -5.56 -17.79
N ASP A 505 35.72 -6.74 -18.17
CA ASP A 505 36.73 -7.48 -17.40
C ASP A 505 38.06 -6.73 -17.29
N ARG A 506 38.47 -6.07 -18.38
CA ARG A 506 39.66 -5.19 -18.38
C ARG A 506 39.47 -4.02 -17.41
N ALA A 507 38.31 -3.38 -17.44
CA ALA A 507 37.98 -2.24 -16.58
C ALA A 507 37.88 -2.65 -15.10
N ILE A 508 37.26 -3.80 -14.79
CA ILE A 508 37.18 -4.39 -13.45
C ILE A 508 38.58 -4.77 -12.96
N GLN A 509 39.40 -5.43 -13.77
CA GLN A 509 40.75 -5.83 -13.38
C GLN A 509 41.65 -4.61 -13.16
N GLY A 510 41.64 -3.64 -14.06
CA GLY A 510 42.34 -2.36 -13.89
C GLY A 510 41.87 -1.59 -12.64
N THR A 511 40.60 -1.73 -12.25
CA THR A 511 40.06 -1.17 -10.99
C THR A 511 40.63 -1.90 -9.77
N LYS A 512 40.66 -3.25 -9.78
CA LYS A 512 41.29 -4.05 -8.71
C LYS A 512 42.77 -3.71 -8.55
N ASP A 513 43.48 -3.49 -9.65
CA ASP A 513 44.90 -3.17 -9.63
C ASP A 513 45.17 -1.72 -9.17
N ASP A 514 44.33 -0.73 -9.52
CA ASP A 514 44.38 0.63 -8.94
C ASP A 514 44.18 0.58 -7.41
N ILE A 515 43.19 -0.18 -6.92
CA ILE A 515 42.92 -0.32 -5.48
C ILE A 515 44.10 -1.01 -4.75
N ARG A 516 44.65 -2.09 -5.31
CA ARG A 516 45.78 -2.81 -4.70
C ARG A 516 47.04 -1.94 -4.61
N ASN A 517 47.37 -1.25 -5.71
CA ASN A 517 48.59 -0.45 -5.86
C ASN A 517 48.51 0.93 -5.19
N SER A 518 47.31 1.47 -4.97
CA SER A 518 47.14 2.76 -4.29
C SER A 518 47.35 2.62 -2.77
N ALA A 519 48.58 2.89 -2.32
CA ALA A 519 49.03 2.61 -0.96
C ALA A 519 48.46 3.53 0.14
N LYS A 520 47.70 4.58 -0.20
CA LYS A 520 47.15 5.55 0.78
C LYS A 520 45.69 5.88 0.45
N VAL A 521 44.87 5.93 1.50
CA VAL A 521 43.54 6.57 1.49
C VAL A 521 43.77 8.02 1.88
N THR A 522 43.54 8.96 0.97
CA THR A 522 43.84 10.40 1.16
C THR A 522 42.61 11.29 1.10
N SER A 523 41.49 10.76 0.62
CA SER A 523 40.21 11.45 0.45
C SER A 523 39.04 10.52 0.80
N PRO A 524 37.82 11.06 1.03
CA PRO A 524 36.61 10.24 1.15
C PRO A 524 36.31 9.37 -0.10
N HIS A 525 36.70 9.82 -1.30
CA HIS A 525 36.56 9.02 -2.52
C HIS A 525 37.47 7.78 -2.51
N ASP A 526 38.65 7.89 -1.88
CA ASP A 526 39.54 6.73 -1.64
C ASP A 526 38.97 5.71 -0.63
N LEU A 527 37.89 6.05 0.09
CA LEU A 527 37.09 5.10 0.88
C LEU A 527 35.99 4.46 0.02
N MET A 528 35.25 5.25 -0.77
CA MET A 528 34.17 4.74 -1.64
C MET A 528 34.63 3.63 -2.59
N ARG A 529 35.87 3.69 -3.11
CA ARG A 529 36.45 2.64 -3.94
C ARG A 529 36.61 1.28 -3.24
N LEU A 530 36.70 1.25 -1.90
CA LEU A 530 36.80 -0.01 -1.14
C LEU A 530 35.46 -0.76 -1.26
N PHE A 531 34.36 -0.04 -1.05
CA PHE A 531 32.98 -0.52 -1.07
C PHE A 531 32.47 -1.00 -2.45
N LYS A 532 33.29 -1.00 -3.51
CA LYS A 532 32.91 -1.50 -4.86
C LYS A 532 33.01 -3.01 -5.01
N PHE A 533 33.87 -3.67 -4.23
CA PHE A 533 34.05 -5.13 -4.27
C PHE A 533 33.49 -5.77 -2.99
N ALA A 534 32.16 -5.68 -2.89
CA ALA A 534 31.33 -6.47 -1.99
C ALA A 534 31.45 -7.98 -2.28
N VAL A 535 30.71 -8.78 -1.49
CA VAL A 535 30.62 -10.25 -1.58
C VAL A 535 30.64 -10.73 -3.04
N PRO A 536 31.47 -11.73 -3.43
CA PRO A 536 31.76 -12.06 -4.83
C PRO A 536 30.53 -12.20 -5.74
N ARG A 537 29.41 -12.70 -5.22
CA ARG A 537 28.17 -12.89 -5.98
C ARG A 537 27.48 -11.58 -6.38
N ALA A 538 27.51 -10.55 -5.54
CA ALA A 538 26.96 -9.23 -5.87
C ALA A 538 27.80 -8.53 -6.94
N ALA A 539 29.13 -8.71 -6.90
CA ALA A 539 30.05 -8.23 -7.93
C ALA A 539 29.85 -8.98 -9.27
N GLU A 540 29.64 -10.30 -9.24
CA GLU A 540 29.33 -11.10 -10.44
C GLU A 540 28.00 -10.69 -11.08
N LEU A 541 26.95 -10.54 -10.28
CA LEU A 541 25.64 -10.09 -10.74
C LEU A 541 25.71 -8.69 -11.38
N THR A 542 26.50 -7.79 -10.80
CA THR A 542 26.69 -6.43 -11.32
C THR A 542 27.56 -6.45 -12.60
N ARG A 543 28.60 -7.29 -12.67
CA ARG A 543 29.42 -7.51 -13.87
C ARG A 543 28.57 -7.92 -15.08
N SER A 544 27.65 -8.88 -14.94
CA SER A 544 26.79 -9.31 -16.06
C SER A 544 25.92 -8.18 -16.62
N ARG A 545 25.56 -7.19 -15.78
CA ARG A 545 24.80 -5.99 -16.18
C ARG A 545 25.65 -4.96 -16.90
N GLU A 546 26.89 -4.78 -16.45
CA GLU A 546 27.86 -3.93 -17.16
C GLU A 546 28.17 -4.49 -18.56
N ILE A 547 28.29 -5.82 -18.70
CA ILE A 547 28.49 -6.48 -20.00
C ILE A 547 27.29 -6.25 -20.92
N TYR A 548 26.08 -6.37 -20.38
CA TYR A 548 24.86 -6.12 -21.12
C TYR A 548 24.74 -4.65 -21.60
N GLU A 549 24.94 -3.67 -20.72
CA GLU A 549 24.93 -2.23 -21.06
C GLU A 549 26.06 -1.85 -22.04
N GLU A 550 27.27 -2.39 -21.88
CA GLU A 550 28.37 -2.18 -22.82
C GLU A 550 28.09 -2.82 -24.19
N SER A 551 27.39 -3.96 -24.23
CA SER A 551 26.96 -4.60 -25.49
C SER A 551 26.02 -3.69 -26.28
N LEU A 552 25.06 -3.07 -25.60
CA LEU A 552 24.15 -2.08 -26.17
C LEU A 552 24.90 -0.85 -26.73
N ARG A 553 25.86 -0.31 -25.97
CA ARG A 553 26.73 0.79 -26.43
C ARG A 553 27.56 0.40 -27.66
N LEU A 554 28.03 -0.85 -27.73
CA LEU A 554 28.78 -1.38 -28.88
C LEU A 554 27.87 -1.63 -30.11
N ILE A 555 26.61 -2.02 -29.92
CA ILE A 555 25.61 -2.07 -31.00
C ILE A 555 25.38 -0.68 -31.56
N GLN A 556 25.19 0.34 -30.71
CA GLN A 556 25.00 1.71 -31.17
C GLN A 556 26.21 2.24 -31.96
N LYS A 557 27.43 1.93 -31.50
CA LYS A 557 28.67 2.20 -32.24
C LYS A 557 28.69 1.49 -33.60
N HIS A 558 28.23 0.25 -33.68
CA HIS A 558 28.17 -0.51 -34.94
C HIS A 558 27.14 0.08 -35.92
N ILE A 559 25.97 0.51 -35.43
CA ILE A 559 24.95 1.22 -36.23
C ILE A 559 25.54 2.52 -36.80
N GLN A 560 26.22 3.32 -35.96
CA GLN A 560 26.87 4.57 -36.37
C GLN A 560 28.02 4.37 -37.38
N GLN A 561 28.69 3.22 -37.34
CA GLN A 561 29.73 2.84 -38.31
C GLN A 561 29.17 2.30 -39.63
N GLY A 562 27.85 2.14 -39.74
CA GLY A 562 27.14 1.65 -40.91
C GLY A 562 26.84 0.15 -40.82
N LEU A 563 25.55 -0.18 -40.69
CA LEU A 563 25.05 -1.54 -40.95
C LEU A 563 25.29 -1.92 -42.42
N GLN A 564 25.45 -3.21 -42.72
CA GLN A 564 25.63 -3.72 -44.09
C GLN A 564 24.31 -3.74 -44.87
N LEU A 565 23.75 -2.55 -45.10
CA LEU A 565 22.45 -2.37 -45.77
C LEU A 565 22.64 -2.10 -47.28
N PRO A 566 21.84 -2.73 -48.17
CA PRO A 566 21.98 -2.57 -49.62
C PRO A 566 21.73 -1.16 -50.20
N THR A 567 21.33 -0.18 -49.38
CA THR A 567 21.07 1.21 -49.82
C THR A 567 21.64 2.22 -48.81
N GLN A 568 22.53 3.10 -49.29
CA GLN A 568 23.28 4.09 -48.49
C GLN A 568 22.44 5.30 -48.00
N GLN A 569 21.11 5.18 -47.92
CA GLN A 569 20.19 6.30 -47.65
C GLN A 569 19.34 6.11 -46.39
N LEU A 570 19.84 5.38 -45.40
CA LEU A 570 19.09 5.10 -44.16
C LEU A 570 19.65 5.90 -42.99
N PHE A 571 19.06 7.10 -42.84
CA PHE A 571 18.91 7.85 -41.60
C PHE A 571 20.18 8.26 -40.83
N THR A 572 20.50 9.55 -40.88
CA THR A 572 21.14 10.19 -39.72
C THR A 572 20.20 10.10 -38.51
N ASN A 573 20.75 9.81 -37.33
CA ASN A 573 20.03 9.57 -36.07
C ASN A 573 19.23 8.25 -35.94
N VAL A 574 19.70 7.14 -36.53
CA VAL A 574 19.28 5.81 -36.04
C VAL A 574 19.90 5.56 -34.67
N SER A 575 19.08 5.11 -33.73
CA SER A 575 19.54 4.60 -32.43
C SER A 575 19.04 3.17 -32.22
N TYR A 576 19.79 2.38 -31.46
CA TYR A 576 19.60 0.95 -31.26
C TYR A 576 18.18 0.56 -30.79
N GLU A 577 17.47 1.46 -30.09
CA GLU A 577 16.07 1.38 -29.69
C GLU A 577 15.13 1.15 -30.89
N SER A 578 15.46 1.71 -32.05
CA SER A 578 14.65 1.60 -33.28
C SER A 578 14.97 0.35 -34.12
N VAL A 579 15.98 -0.42 -33.72
CA VAL A 579 16.61 -1.46 -34.54
C VAL A 579 16.54 -2.84 -33.87
N LEU A 580 16.73 -2.94 -32.55
CA LEU A 580 16.74 -4.22 -31.84
C LEU A 580 15.33 -4.79 -31.66
N SER A 581 15.16 -6.08 -32.01
CA SER A 581 13.97 -6.86 -31.71
C SER A 581 14.04 -7.47 -30.31
N VAL A 582 12.89 -7.90 -29.77
CA VAL A 582 12.80 -8.72 -28.55
C VAL A 582 13.70 -9.98 -28.62
N SER A 583 13.89 -10.57 -29.81
CA SER A 583 14.78 -11.73 -29.98
C SER A 583 16.27 -11.40 -29.83
N HIS A 584 16.77 -10.34 -30.48
CA HIS A 584 18.17 -9.90 -30.34
C HIS A 584 18.49 -9.62 -28.87
N ILE A 585 17.55 -8.96 -28.21
CA ILE A 585 17.54 -8.64 -26.80
C ILE A 585 17.68 -9.86 -25.90
N GLN A 586 16.84 -10.88 -26.11
CA GLN A 586 16.88 -12.09 -25.30
C GLN A 586 18.24 -12.78 -25.48
N THR A 587 18.74 -12.83 -26.72
CA THR A 587 20.09 -13.32 -27.04
C THR A 587 21.19 -12.51 -26.32
N LEU A 588 21.09 -11.18 -26.22
CA LEU A 588 22.05 -10.38 -25.45
C LEU A 588 22.02 -10.70 -23.95
N MET A 589 20.84 -10.88 -23.35
CA MET A 589 20.69 -11.21 -21.93
C MET A 589 21.21 -12.63 -21.62
N GLU A 590 20.90 -13.60 -22.47
CA GLU A 590 21.42 -14.97 -22.38
C GLU A 590 22.94 -15.02 -22.50
N LEU A 591 23.52 -14.32 -23.48
CA LEU A 591 24.97 -14.31 -23.72
C LEU A 591 25.77 -13.55 -22.67
N SER A 592 25.22 -12.48 -22.10
CA SER A 592 25.87 -11.70 -21.02
C SER A 592 25.70 -12.33 -19.64
N GLY A 593 24.89 -13.39 -19.51
CA GLY A 593 24.48 -13.95 -18.23
C GLY A 593 23.62 -12.99 -17.39
N CYS A 594 23.06 -11.95 -18.00
CA CYS A 594 22.27 -10.93 -17.33
C CYS A 594 20.83 -11.39 -17.11
N GLN A 595 20.61 -12.19 -16.07
CA GLN A 595 19.27 -12.67 -15.71
C GLN A 595 18.53 -11.65 -14.82
N ALA A 596 17.26 -11.41 -15.13
CA ALA A 596 16.33 -10.78 -14.20
C ALA A 596 16.09 -11.69 -12.98
N GLY A 597 15.59 -11.13 -11.87
CA GLY A 597 15.34 -11.90 -10.64
C GLY A 597 14.39 -13.06 -10.89
N VAL A 598 14.94 -14.28 -10.90
CA VAL A 598 14.19 -15.51 -11.13
C VAL A 598 13.35 -15.81 -9.88
N PHE A 599 12.05 -16.04 -10.06
CA PHE A 599 11.20 -16.61 -9.03
C PHE A 599 11.64 -18.06 -8.77
N LYS A 600 12.21 -18.33 -7.59
CA LYS A 600 12.86 -19.62 -7.28
C LYS A 600 11.98 -20.56 -6.46
N ASP A 601 11.08 -20.01 -5.64
CA ASP A 601 10.21 -20.77 -4.76
C ASP A 601 8.74 -20.46 -5.09
N PRO A 602 7.94 -21.42 -5.60
CA PRO A 602 6.51 -21.23 -5.89
C PRO A 602 5.61 -21.04 -4.64
N CYS A 603 6.20 -20.69 -3.48
CA CYS A 603 5.57 -20.51 -2.18
C CYS A 603 4.89 -21.79 -1.63
N THR A 604 5.23 -22.96 -2.16
CA THR A 604 4.56 -24.23 -1.86
C THR A 604 4.90 -24.77 -0.48
N ASN A 605 6.05 -24.40 0.09
CA ASN A 605 6.41 -24.75 1.46
C ASN A 605 5.68 -23.86 2.48
N MET A 606 4.37 -24.03 2.57
CA MET A 606 3.52 -23.21 3.44
C MET A 606 3.83 -23.38 4.93
N CYS A 607 4.45 -24.50 5.35
CA CYS A 607 4.92 -24.64 6.75
C CYS A 607 6.07 -23.68 7.07
N PHE A 608 6.96 -23.43 6.10
CA PHE A 608 8.01 -22.41 6.23
C PHE A 608 7.44 -21.01 6.13
N HIS A 609 6.75 -20.69 5.03
CA HIS A 609 6.29 -19.32 4.72
C HIS A 609 5.20 -18.78 5.66
N SER A 610 4.51 -19.63 6.43
CA SER A 610 3.58 -19.20 7.49
C SER A 610 4.27 -18.88 8.83
N LYS A 611 5.54 -19.26 9.01
CA LYS A 611 6.27 -19.13 10.28
C LYS A 611 7.51 -18.24 10.20
N TYR A 612 8.17 -18.19 9.04
CA TYR A 612 9.46 -17.53 8.85
C TYR A 612 9.50 -16.80 7.50
N ARG A 613 10.34 -15.75 7.42
CA ARG A 613 10.66 -15.08 6.16
C ARG A 613 11.75 -15.85 5.41
N SER A 614 11.68 -15.82 4.09
CA SER A 614 12.77 -16.18 3.18
C SER A 614 13.90 -15.13 3.27
N TYR A 615 15.15 -15.55 2.98
CA TYR A 615 16.32 -14.67 3.04
C TYR A 615 16.31 -13.55 1.98
N ASP A 616 15.64 -13.78 0.86
CA ASP A 616 15.53 -12.83 -0.24
C ASP A 616 14.16 -12.13 -0.29
N GLY A 617 13.29 -12.36 0.71
CA GLY A 617 11.96 -11.74 0.80
C GLY A 617 10.89 -12.36 -0.10
N GLN A 618 11.18 -13.40 -0.90
CA GLN A 618 10.17 -14.09 -1.71
C GLN A 618 9.01 -14.61 -0.84
N CYS A 619 7.80 -14.63 -1.40
CA CYS A 619 6.58 -15.15 -0.74
C CYS A 619 6.09 -14.37 0.49
N ASN A 620 6.66 -13.21 0.81
CA ASN A 620 6.13 -12.30 1.84
C ASN A 620 4.73 -11.76 1.48
N ASN A 621 4.43 -11.62 0.18
CA ASN A 621 3.10 -11.37 -0.34
C ASN A 621 2.66 -12.53 -1.24
N PHE A 622 1.65 -13.31 -0.85
CA PHE A 622 1.26 -14.52 -1.59
C PHE A 622 0.62 -14.26 -2.96
N ASP A 623 -0.11 -13.16 -3.12
CA ASP A 623 -0.72 -12.77 -4.41
C ASP A 623 0.33 -12.26 -5.42
N HIS A 624 1.44 -11.71 -4.91
CA HIS A 624 2.54 -11.16 -5.69
C HIS A 624 3.91 -11.52 -5.05
N PRO A 625 4.36 -12.78 -5.16
CA PRO A 625 5.53 -13.30 -4.43
C PRO A 625 6.87 -12.58 -4.65
N MET A 626 6.98 -11.79 -5.72
CA MET A 626 8.19 -11.04 -6.10
C MET A 626 8.22 -9.59 -5.57
N ARG A 627 7.21 -9.13 -4.81
CA ARG A 627 7.23 -7.79 -4.21
C ARG A 627 8.23 -7.73 -3.05
N GLY A 628 9.01 -6.66 -2.98
CA GLY A 628 10.01 -6.42 -1.91
C GLY A 628 11.20 -7.39 -1.89
N VAL A 629 11.32 -8.25 -2.91
CA VAL A 629 12.37 -9.25 -3.05
C VAL A 629 13.71 -8.59 -3.36
N SER A 630 14.80 -9.13 -2.80
CA SER A 630 16.15 -8.65 -3.05
C SER A 630 16.58 -8.83 -4.50
N GLN A 631 17.54 -8.02 -4.94
CA GLN A 631 18.09 -8.03 -6.31
C GLN A 631 17.11 -7.64 -7.44
N MET A 632 16.01 -6.97 -7.08
CA MET A 632 14.94 -6.52 -7.99
C MET A 632 15.00 -5.00 -8.29
N PRO A 633 14.29 -4.51 -9.32
CA PRO A 633 14.14 -3.07 -9.55
C PRO A 633 13.51 -2.33 -8.36
N LEU A 634 13.98 -1.12 -8.08
CA LEU A 634 13.29 -0.17 -7.21
C LEU A 634 11.93 0.22 -7.82
N ILE A 635 10.90 0.35 -6.98
CA ILE A 635 9.55 0.72 -7.44
C ILE A 635 9.49 2.21 -7.77
N ARG A 636 9.16 2.53 -9.02
CA ARG A 636 8.85 3.90 -9.46
C ARG A 636 7.48 4.36 -8.93
N LEU A 637 7.49 5.41 -8.09
CA LEU A 637 6.29 6.17 -7.71
C LEU A 637 5.88 7.17 -8.78
N LEU A 638 6.84 7.70 -9.54
CA LEU A 638 6.66 8.59 -10.69
C LEU A 638 7.47 8.06 -11.89
N PRO A 639 7.07 8.36 -13.14
CA PRO A 639 7.86 8.02 -14.32
C PRO A 639 9.29 8.59 -14.23
N PRO A 640 10.32 7.85 -14.68
CA PRO A 640 11.69 8.34 -14.70
C PRO A 640 11.87 9.48 -15.71
N VAL A 641 12.82 10.38 -15.44
CA VAL A 641 13.18 11.50 -16.33
C VAL A 641 14.65 11.36 -16.70
N TYR A 642 14.91 11.21 -17.99
CA TYR A 642 16.23 11.02 -18.59
C TYR A 642 16.42 11.92 -19.81
N ASP A 643 17.66 12.20 -20.18
CA ASP A 643 18.01 13.22 -21.18
C ASP A 643 17.66 12.84 -22.62
N ASN A 644 17.84 11.57 -22.97
CA ASN A 644 17.31 10.95 -24.18
C ASN A 644 15.90 10.37 -23.97
N GLY A 645 15.23 10.74 -22.87
CA GLY A 645 13.98 10.14 -22.44
C GLY A 645 14.12 8.71 -21.90
N PHE A 646 15.33 8.14 -21.81
CA PHE A 646 15.48 6.70 -21.70
C PHE A 646 16.47 6.18 -20.64
N ASN A 647 17.75 6.53 -20.76
CA ASN A 647 18.81 6.08 -19.86
C ASN A 647 19.90 7.14 -19.60
N THR A 648 20.07 8.14 -20.46
CA THR A 648 21.07 9.21 -20.27
C THR A 648 20.70 10.05 -19.05
N PRO A 649 21.57 10.22 -18.04
CA PRO A 649 21.27 11.07 -16.88
C PRO A 649 20.95 12.51 -17.29
N VAL A 650 20.02 13.14 -16.58
CA VAL A 650 19.74 14.57 -16.77
C VAL A 650 20.97 15.40 -16.41
N GLY A 651 21.44 16.23 -17.35
CA GLY A 651 22.68 17.01 -17.23
C GLY A 651 23.92 16.32 -17.81
N TRP A 652 23.76 15.25 -18.60
CA TRP A 652 24.86 14.59 -19.29
C TRP A 652 25.48 15.47 -20.37
N ASP A 653 24.64 16.19 -21.13
CA ASP A 653 25.05 17.27 -22.03
C ASP A 653 25.02 18.62 -21.28
N PRO A 654 26.17 19.26 -21.02
CA PRO A 654 26.24 20.53 -20.31
C PRO A 654 25.74 21.73 -21.14
N THR A 655 25.41 21.53 -22.43
CA THR A 655 24.86 22.55 -23.33
C THR A 655 23.33 22.55 -23.37
N LYS A 656 22.69 21.44 -22.97
CA LYS A 656 21.24 21.27 -22.99
C LYS A 656 20.54 22.22 -22.00
N LEU A 657 19.35 22.71 -22.40
CA LEU A 657 18.50 23.59 -21.61
C LEU A 657 17.26 22.84 -21.09
N TYR A 658 16.86 23.16 -19.87
CA TYR A 658 15.74 22.58 -19.14
C TYR A 658 14.84 23.74 -18.71
N ASN A 659 13.63 23.79 -19.25
CA ASN A 659 12.70 24.92 -19.05
C ASN A 659 13.33 26.30 -19.36
N GLY A 660 14.27 26.35 -20.32
CA GLY A 660 15.01 27.55 -20.73
C GLY A 660 16.33 27.80 -20.00
N TYR A 661 16.70 27.02 -18.98
CA TYR A 661 17.89 27.23 -18.15
C TYR A 661 18.87 26.06 -18.24
N ARG A 662 20.18 26.33 -18.06
CA ARG A 662 21.15 25.27 -17.78
C ARG A 662 21.00 24.79 -16.34
N LEU A 663 21.21 23.51 -16.09
CA LEU A 663 21.24 22.98 -14.73
C LEU A 663 22.44 23.54 -13.96
N PRO A 664 22.28 23.89 -12.67
CA PRO A 664 23.41 24.32 -11.86
C PRO A 664 24.34 23.14 -11.57
N ASN A 665 25.64 23.40 -11.51
CA ASN A 665 26.60 22.38 -11.12
C ASN A 665 26.29 21.90 -9.67
N PRO A 666 26.11 20.57 -9.43
CA PRO A 666 25.74 20.04 -8.11
C PRO A 666 26.72 20.41 -7.00
N ARG A 667 28.02 20.52 -7.32
CA ARG A 667 29.04 20.94 -6.36
C ARG A 667 28.91 22.41 -6.00
N THR A 668 28.57 23.28 -6.95
CA THR A 668 28.28 24.70 -6.69
C THR A 668 27.05 24.86 -5.79
N VAL A 669 25.99 24.08 -6.03
CA VAL A 669 24.81 24.01 -5.14
C VAL A 669 25.24 23.59 -3.73
N SER A 670 26.03 22.51 -3.62
CA SER A 670 26.54 22.00 -2.34
C SER A 670 27.28 23.07 -1.52
N TYR A 671 28.28 23.76 -2.07
CA TYR A 671 29.07 24.69 -1.26
C TYR A 671 28.45 26.11 -1.13
N LYS A 672 27.57 26.54 -2.05
CA LYS A 672 26.90 27.86 -1.95
C LYS A 672 25.57 27.85 -1.18
N LEU A 673 24.88 26.71 -1.07
CA LEU A 673 23.56 26.63 -0.44
C LEU A 673 23.48 25.66 0.76
N ILE A 674 24.34 24.65 0.85
CA ILE A 674 24.29 23.61 1.90
C ILE A 674 25.49 23.71 2.87
N GLY A 675 26.64 24.21 2.39
CA GLY A 675 27.84 24.35 3.20
C GLY A 675 27.70 25.36 4.34
N THR A 676 28.20 25.01 5.52
CA THR A 676 28.33 25.86 6.71
C THR A 676 29.69 25.63 7.34
N GLU A 677 30.28 26.67 7.93
CA GLU A 677 31.48 26.55 8.80
C GLU A 677 31.07 26.24 10.25
N ASP A 678 29.89 26.70 10.67
CA ASP A 678 29.34 26.49 12.01
C ASP A 678 28.60 25.15 12.13
N ILE A 679 28.90 24.39 13.17
CA ILE A 679 28.20 23.15 13.55
C ILE A 679 27.21 23.47 14.67
N THR A 680 25.90 23.34 14.40
CA THR A 680 24.85 23.51 15.40
C THR A 680 24.47 22.15 16.02
N PRO A 681 24.79 21.88 17.30
CA PRO A 681 24.43 20.61 17.94
C PRO A 681 22.92 20.54 18.26
N HIS A 682 22.31 19.37 18.06
CA HIS A 682 20.88 19.18 18.34
C HIS A 682 20.62 18.81 19.80
N PHE A 683 20.04 19.73 20.58
CA PHE A 683 19.89 19.57 22.04
C PHE A 683 18.87 18.52 22.50
N LYS A 684 17.99 18.02 21.62
CA LYS A 684 16.99 16.98 21.97
C LYS A 684 17.33 15.57 21.48
N PHE A 685 18.29 15.41 20.57
CA PHE A 685 18.55 14.13 19.89
C PHE A 685 20.02 13.77 20.03
N SER A 686 20.30 12.55 20.47
CA SER A 686 21.65 12.01 20.50
C SER A 686 22.08 11.53 19.12
N SER A 687 23.38 11.34 18.91
CA SER A 687 23.92 10.75 17.68
C SER A 687 23.38 9.35 17.36
N MET A 688 22.76 8.67 18.34
CA MET A 688 22.07 7.40 18.12
C MET A 688 20.90 7.55 17.14
N LEU A 689 20.19 8.68 17.10
CA LEU A 689 19.10 8.89 16.14
C LEU A 689 19.62 8.84 14.69
N MET A 690 20.73 9.54 14.42
CA MET A 690 21.42 9.49 13.13
C MET A 690 21.91 8.08 12.83
N GLN A 691 22.54 7.43 13.82
CA GLN A 691 23.14 6.12 13.62
C GLN A 691 22.11 5.02 13.36
N TRP A 692 20.95 5.11 14.03
CA TRP A 692 19.80 4.22 13.87
C TRP A 692 19.10 4.44 12.53
N GLY A 693 18.96 5.69 12.09
CA GLY A 693 18.45 6.02 10.76
C GLY A 693 19.27 5.37 9.65
N GLN A 694 20.60 5.47 9.72
CA GLN A 694 21.49 4.79 8.76
C GLN A 694 21.42 3.26 8.86
N PHE A 695 21.24 2.71 10.06
CA PHE A 695 21.10 1.27 10.24
C PHE A 695 19.80 0.71 9.61
N ILE A 696 18.70 1.47 9.66
CA ILE A 696 17.44 1.10 8.98
C ILE A 696 17.54 1.28 7.46
N ASP A 697 18.19 2.34 6.97
CA ASP A 697 18.50 2.53 5.54
C ASP A 697 19.22 1.29 4.97
N HIS A 698 20.20 0.78 5.71
CA HIS A 698 20.95 -0.44 5.39
C HIS A 698 20.15 -1.75 5.52
N ASP A 699 18.88 -1.69 5.92
CA ASP A 699 17.92 -2.81 5.98
C ASP A 699 16.77 -2.66 4.97
N MET A 700 16.72 -1.56 4.21
CA MET A 700 15.62 -1.24 3.29
C MET A 700 16.09 -1.08 1.84
N ASP A 701 17.21 -0.40 1.60
CA ASP A 701 17.77 -0.32 0.26
C ASP A 701 19.30 -0.27 0.16
N HIS A 702 19.78 -0.81 -0.97
CA HIS A 702 21.18 -0.82 -1.35
C HIS A 702 21.27 -0.76 -2.88
N THR A 703 21.47 0.44 -3.42
CA THR A 703 21.68 0.60 -4.86
C THR A 703 23.12 0.25 -5.25
N SER A 704 23.32 -0.81 -6.03
CA SER A 704 24.65 -1.20 -6.52
C SER A 704 25.27 -0.12 -7.42
N MET A 705 26.55 0.20 -7.23
CA MET A 705 27.35 1.05 -8.14
C MET A 705 27.99 0.21 -9.24
N ALA A 706 28.50 0.84 -10.29
CA ALA A 706 29.43 0.16 -11.20
C ALA A 706 30.67 -0.36 -10.43
N VAL A 707 31.00 -1.63 -10.67
CA VAL A 707 32.18 -2.36 -10.20
C VAL A 707 33.43 -1.78 -10.83
N ALA A 708 33.35 -1.41 -12.12
CA ALA A 708 34.41 -0.70 -12.81
C ALA A 708 34.50 0.78 -12.38
N ARG A 709 35.73 1.26 -12.14
CA ARG A 709 36.11 2.69 -12.07
C ARG A 709 36.82 3.15 -13.34
N GLN A 710 36.82 2.34 -14.39
CA GLN A 710 37.46 2.64 -15.66
C GLN A 710 36.41 2.63 -16.76
N THR A 711 36.47 3.59 -17.67
CA THR A 711 35.60 3.61 -18.86
C THR A 711 35.86 2.37 -19.72
N TYR A 712 34.79 1.72 -20.17
CA TYR A 712 34.91 0.47 -20.95
C TYR A 712 35.60 0.70 -22.31
N SER A 713 35.43 1.90 -22.87
CA SER A 713 35.92 2.29 -24.20
C SER A 713 37.40 2.70 -24.23
N THR A 714 37.88 3.47 -23.25
CA THR A 714 39.25 4.05 -23.26
C THR A 714 40.15 3.53 -22.14
N GLY A 715 39.59 2.90 -21.10
CA GLY A 715 40.32 2.54 -19.89
C GLY A 715 40.66 3.74 -18.98
N ALA A 716 40.24 4.96 -19.33
CA ALA A 716 40.40 6.13 -18.46
C ALA A 716 39.71 5.89 -17.11
N ILE A 717 40.43 6.14 -16.01
CA ILE A 717 39.90 5.99 -14.64
C ILE A 717 39.01 7.19 -14.32
N CYS A 718 37.83 6.98 -13.72
CA CYS A 718 36.86 8.03 -13.45
C CYS A 718 37.46 9.18 -12.62
N ASN A 719 38.29 8.93 -11.60
CA ASN A 719 39.01 10.00 -10.88
C ASN A 719 40.15 10.71 -11.65
N ARG A 720 40.35 10.45 -12.96
CA ARG A 720 41.40 11.08 -13.80
C ARG A 720 40.85 11.71 -15.09
N THR A 721 39.54 11.64 -15.33
CA THR A 721 38.85 12.27 -16.46
C THR A 721 37.61 13.02 -15.97
N CYS A 722 37.17 14.06 -16.68
CA CYS A 722 35.87 14.71 -16.44
C CYS A 722 34.95 14.60 -17.67
N GLU A 723 35.25 13.67 -18.57
CA GLU A 723 34.39 13.32 -19.69
C GLU A 723 33.28 12.38 -19.19
N ASN A 724 32.04 12.67 -19.55
CA ASN A 724 30.89 11.81 -19.27
C ASN A 724 30.93 10.61 -20.24
N ILE A 725 31.48 9.49 -19.76
CA ILE A 725 31.68 8.24 -20.51
C ILE A 725 31.44 7.09 -19.53
N ASP A 726 30.56 6.16 -19.87
CA ASP A 726 30.17 5.08 -18.96
C ASP A 726 31.37 4.26 -18.43
N PRO A 727 31.40 3.94 -17.12
CA PRO A 727 30.37 4.23 -16.12
C PRO A 727 30.49 5.61 -15.42
N CYS A 728 31.44 6.45 -15.82
CA CYS A 728 31.75 7.74 -15.18
C CYS A 728 30.72 8.84 -15.53
N PHE A 729 30.24 9.56 -14.52
CA PHE A 729 29.41 10.76 -14.65
C PHE A 729 29.88 11.82 -13.65
N ASN A 730 31.13 12.24 -13.81
CA ASN A 730 31.86 13.01 -12.80
C ASN A 730 31.35 14.45 -12.65
N ILE A 731 31.44 15.00 -11.44
CA ILE A 731 30.94 16.35 -11.13
C ILE A 731 32.09 17.36 -11.28
N PRO A 732 32.06 18.29 -12.25
CA PRO A 732 33.16 19.23 -12.49
C PRO A 732 33.43 20.14 -11.29
N LEU A 733 34.70 20.39 -10.97
CA LEU A 733 35.09 21.47 -10.05
C LEU A 733 35.26 22.77 -10.83
N LEU A 734 34.58 23.82 -10.38
CA LEU A 734 34.75 25.16 -10.93
C LEU A 734 35.98 25.85 -10.30
N PRO A 735 36.61 26.83 -10.98
CA PRO A 735 37.78 27.54 -10.44
C PRO A 735 37.56 28.27 -9.11
N ASP A 736 36.30 28.57 -8.75
CA ASP A 736 35.93 29.18 -7.47
C ASP A 736 35.74 28.16 -6.33
N ASP A 737 35.87 26.86 -6.58
CA ASP A 737 35.75 25.81 -5.55
C ASP A 737 37.02 25.73 -4.67
N PRO A 738 36.91 25.75 -3.33
CA PRO A 738 38.04 25.55 -2.42
C PRO A 738 38.82 24.23 -2.62
N ARG A 739 38.22 23.21 -3.24
CA ARG A 739 38.87 21.94 -3.60
C ARG A 739 39.69 22.01 -4.88
N PHE A 740 39.44 22.99 -5.76
CA PHE A 740 40.10 23.12 -7.07
C PHE A 740 41.63 23.13 -6.94
N LYS A 741 42.15 23.97 -6.04
CA LYS A 741 43.59 24.10 -5.73
C LYS A 741 44.28 22.79 -5.31
N ARG A 742 43.52 21.82 -4.78
CA ARG A 742 44.05 20.50 -4.39
C ARG A 742 44.14 19.52 -5.56
N GLN A 743 43.47 19.83 -6.68
CA GLN A 743 43.35 18.98 -7.88
C GLN A 743 43.87 19.64 -9.18
N GLU A 744 44.45 20.84 -9.12
CA GLU A 744 45.05 21.58 -10.27
C GLU A 744 46.05 20.76 -11.13
N LYS A 745 46.57 19.63 -10.63
CA LYS A 745 47.40 18.70 -11.41
C LYS A 745 46.62 17.88 -12.45
N MET A 746 45.29 17.93 -12.46
CA MET A 746 44.45 17.31 -13.48
C MET A 746 44.10 18.31 -14.59
N LYS A 747 44.11 17.85 -15.85
CA LYS A 747 43.75 18.66 -17.04
C LYS A 747 42.36 19.29 -16.91
N HIS A 748 41.43 18.56 -16.29
CA HIS A 748 40.14 19.04 -15.80
C HIS A 748 39.97 18.45 -14.39
N PRO A 749 39.70 19.25 -13.35
CA PRO A 749 39.44 18.73 -12.00
C PRO A 749 37.94 18.44 -11.81
N CYS A 750 37.62 17.29 -11.23
CA CYS A 750 36.26 16.87 -10.92
C CYS A 750 36.23 15.92 -9.72
N ILE A 751 35.03 15.81 -9.15
CA ILE A 751 34.68 14.79 -8.16
C ILE A 751 34.27 13.52 -8.91
N GLU A 752 34.91 12.41 -8.58
CA GLU A 752 34.57 11.08 -9.10
C GLU A 752 33.14 10.69 -8.69
N PHE A 753 32.35 10.27 -9.67
CA PHE A 753 31.02 9.73 -9.49
C PHE A 753 30.74 8.72 -10.60
N GLU A 754 30.45 7.47 -10.25
CA GLU A 754 30.01 6.46 -11.22
C GLU A 754 28.51 6.22 -11.11
N ARG A 755 27.90 5.90 -12.24
CA ARG A 755 26.47 5.63 -12.33
C ARG A 755 26.12 4.35 -11.57
N SER A 756 25.00 4.36 -10.85
CA SER A 756 24.36 3.16 -10.31
C SER A 756 24.17 2.11 -11.40
N ALA A 757 24.45 0.85 -11.09
CA ALA A 757 24.25 -0.26 -12.00
C ALA A 757 22.76 -0.39 -12.35
N ALA A 758 22.50 -0.73 -13.62
CA ALA A 758 21.15 -0.98 -14.10
C ALA A 758 20.69 -2.38 -13.71
N VAL A 759 19.38 -2.61 -13.57
CA VAL A 759 18.85 -3.98 -13.49
C VAL A 759 19.07 -4.68 -14.85
N CYS A 760 19.24 -6.00 -14.85
CA CYS A 760 19.08 -6.83 -16.05
C CYS A 760 17.67 -6.65 -16.58
N GLY A 761 17.50 -5.68 -17.45
CA GLY A 761 16.19 -5.30 -17.89
C GLY A 761 16.04 -3.86 -18.37
N SER A 762 16.94 -3.00 -17.93
CA SER A 762 16.60 -1.60 -17.78
C SER A 762 17.70 -0.76 -18.40
N GLY A 763 17.35 0.16 -19.30
CA GLY A 763 18.30 0.49 -20.34
C GLY A 763 18.28 -0.66 -21.36
N GLU A 764 17.24 -0.61 -22.18
CA GLU A 764 17.06 -1.35 -23.43
C GLU A 764 16.91 -2.87 -23.41
N THR A 765 16.36 -3.48 -22.35
CA THR A 765 15.23 -4.47 -22.39
C THR A 765 15.07 -5.40 -21.19
N SER A 766 13.83 -5.50 -20.71
CA SER A 766 13.38 -6.24 -19.52
C SER A 766 12.76 -7.58 -19.86
N LEU A 767 13.46 -8.65 -19.45
CA LEU A 767 12.90 -10.00 -19.37
C LEU A 767 11.79 -10.16 -18.31
N ILE A 768 11.61 -9.22 -17.38
CA ILE A 768 10.44 -9.23 -16.46
C ILE A 768 9.17 -8.86 -17.23
N PHE A 769 9.28 -8.03 -18.28
CA PHE A 769 8.16 -7.45 -19.02
C PHE A 769 8.15 -7.81 -20.52
N GLN A 770 9.07 -8.68 -20.95
CA GLN A 770 9.33 -9.06 -22.36
C GLN A 770 9.68 -7.89 -23.31
N HIS A 771 9.88 -6.67 -22.80
CA HIS A 771 9.95 -5.42 -23.57
C HIS A 771 10.97 -4.42 -23.03
N VAL A 772 11.24 -3.36 -23.81
CA VAL A 772 12.10 -2.24 -23.39
C VAL A 772 11.46 -1.47 -22.23
N THR A 773 12.21 -1.31 -21.14
CA THR A 773 11.91 -0.32 -20.10
C THR A 773 13.08 0.64 -19.91
N TYR A 774 12.77 1.85 -19.43
CA TYR A 774 13.73 2.87 -18.99
C TYR A 774 14.82 2.29 -18.07
N ARG A 775 15.93 3.01 -17.89
CA ARG A 775 16.97 2.56 -16.92
C ARG A 775 16.41 2.54 -15.50
N GLU A 776 16.56 1.41 -14.83
CA GLU A 776 16.10 1.16 -13.48
C GLU A 776 17.27 0.77 -12.59
N GLN A 777 17.22 1.23 -11.35
CA GLN A 777 18.23 0.93 -10.36
C GLN A 777 17.75 -0.28 -9.55
N MET A 778 18.66 -1.19 -9.26
CA MET A 778 18.37 -2.39 -8.49
C MET A 778 18.57 -2.13 -7.00
N ASN A 779 17.65 -2.63 -6.16
CA ASN A 779 17.92 -2.85 -4.76
C ASN A 779 18.65 -4.20 -4.55
N LEU A 780 19.85 -4.22 -4.01
CA LEU A 780 20.58 -5.46 -3.67
C LEU A 780 19.95 -6.21 -2.49
N ILE A 781 19.24 -5.53 -1.60
CA ILE A 781 18.67 -6.09 -0.37
C ILE A 781 17.14 -6.18 -0.41
N THR A 782 16.54 -6.86 0.58
CA THR A 782 15.07 -6.89 0.74
C THR A 782 14.53 -5.47 0.98
N SER A 783 13.28 -5.22 0.61
CA SER A 783 12.60 -3.94 0.92
C SER A 783 11.82 -3.97 2.25
N TYR A 784 12.12 -4.95 3.10
CA TYR A 784 11.43 -5.21 4.35
C TYR A 784 12.36 -4.92 5.51
N ILE A 785 11.86 -4.24 6.55
CA ILE A 785 12.59 -4.14 7.82
C ILE A 785 12.50 -5.51 8.51
N ASP A 786 13.44 -6.39 8.18
CA ASP A 786 13.50 -7.79 8.60
C ASP A 786 14.87 -8.21 9.18
N GLY A 787 15.83 -7.29 9.24
CA GLY A 787 17.18 -7.54 9.71
C GLY A 787 18.11 -8.14 8.66
N SER A 788 17.77 -8.08 7.37
CA SER A 788 18.68 -8.35 6.24
C SER A 788 20.08 -7.72 6.40
N GLY A 789 20.20 -6.51 6.99
CA GLY A 789 21.50 -5.90 7.31
C GLY A 789 22.36 -6.68 8.32
N ILE A 790 21.75 -7.59 9.08
CA ILE A 790 22.38 -8.54 10.01
C ILE A 790 22.50 -9.93 9.37
N TYR A 791 21.43 -10.39 8.70
CA TYR A 791 21.24 -11.79 8.27
C TYR A 791 21.58 -12.07 6.80
N GLY A 792 21.84 -11.04 6.00
CA GLY A 792 22.01 -11.15 4.55
C GLY A 792 20.69 -11.12 3.80
N SER A 793 20.76 -10.80 2.50
CA SER A 793 19.61 -10.74 1.58
C SER A 793 19.58 -11.88 0.55
N THR A 794 20.43 -12.89 0.72
CA THR A 794 20.45 -14.11 -0.09
C THR A 794 20.72 -15.33 0.79
N GLU A 795 20.35 -16.52 0.30
CA GLU A 795 20.66 -17.78 0.99
C GLU A 795 22.17 -17.97 1.22
N VAL A 796 23.02 -17.49 0.30
CA VAL A 796 24.48 -17.61 0.43
C VAL A 796 25.01 -16.74 1.57
N ASP A 797 24.66 -15.44 1.57
CA ASP A 797 25.09 -14.50 2.62
C ASP A 797 24.60 -15.01 4.00
N ALA A 798 23.35 -15.46 4.08
CA ALA A 798 22.75 -15.96 5.30
C ALA A 798 23.38 -17.26 5.82
N LEU A 799 23.90 -18.13 4.95
CA LEU A 799 24.65 -19.32 5.34
C LEU A 799 26.08 -18.95 5.77
N ASP A 800 26.75 -18.05 5.05
CA ASP A 800 28.10 -17.60 5.40
C ASP A 800 28.15 -16.83 6.73
N LEU A 801 27.06 -16.19 7.13
CA LEU A 801 26.92 -15.50 8.42
C LEU A 801 26.61 -16.43 9.61
N ARG A 802 26.17 -17.67 9.37
CA ARG A 802 25.72 -18.61 10.42
C ARG A 802 26.81 -19.58 10.86
N ASP A 803 26.78 -19.95 12.14
CA ASP A 803 27.53 -21.12 12.61
C ASP A 803 26.74 -22.38 12.24
N LEU A 804 27.21 -23.07 11.21
CA LEU A 804 26.61 -24.31 10.70
C LEU A 804 27.20 -25.58 11.35
N PHE A 805 28.16 -25.45 12.27
CA PHE A 805 28.82 -26.58 12.93
C PHE A 805 28.23 -26.90 14.30
N GLY A 806 27.60 -25.93 14.96
CA GLY A 806 26.85 -26.13 16.20
C GLY A 806 25.34 -26.21 15.99
N ASP A 807 24.68 -27.18 16.63
CA ASP A 807 23.21 -27.26 16.75
C ASP A 807 22.68 -26.20 17.75
N HIS A 808 23.09 -24.94 17.57
CA HIS A 808 22.81 -23.84 18.50
C HIS A 808 22.14 -22.63 17.82
N GLY A 809 22.09 -22.62 16.49
CA GLY A 809 21.43 -21.56 15.71
C GLY A 809 22.09 -20.19 15.86
N LEU A 810 23.41 -20.15 16.07
CA LEU A 810 24.16 -18.91 16.27
C LEU A 810 24.58 -18.27 14.94
N LEU A 811 24.82 -16.96 14.97
CA LEU A 811 25.65 -16.26 13.99
C LEU A 811 27.12 -16.43 14.33
N ARG A 812 27.97 -16.53 13.29
CA ARG A 812 29.43 -16.57 13.41
C ARG A 812 29.96 -15.30 14.06
N PHE A 813 31.04 -15.45 14.81
CA PHE A 813 31.74 -14.35 15.47
C PHE A 813 33.23 -14.66 15.58
N ASP A 814 34.04 -13.62 15.72
CA ASP A 814 35.46 -13.73 16.09
C ASP A 814 35.68 -13.20 17.53
N ILE A 815 36.68 -13.74 18.22
CA ILE A 815 37.14 -13.28 19.55
C ILE A 815 38.55 -12.71 19.40
N VAL A 816 38.71 -11.41 19.69
CA VAL A 816 39.99 -10.69 19.49
C VAL A 816 40.84 -10.65 20.77
N SER A 817 40.29 -10.92 21.95
CA SER A 817 41.08 -11.15 23.17
C SER A 817 40.37 -12.08 24.17
N THR A 818 41.15 -12.67 25.07
CA THR A 818 40.71 -13.63 26.10
C THR A 818 39.74 -13.08 27.16
N SER A 819 39.41 -11.79 27.12
CA SER A 819 38.51 -11.12 28.07
C SER A 819 37.34 -10.36 27.41
N GLN A 820 37.10 -10.54 26.10
CA GLN A 820 36.16 -9.70 25.34
C GLN A 820 34.94 -10.43 24.77
N LYS A 821 33.84 -9.66 24.67
CA LYS A 821 32.58 -10.06 24.04
C LYS A 821 32.76 -10.28 22.52
N PRO A 822 31.98 -11.17 21.89
CA PRO A 822 32.06 -11.48 20.45
C PRO A 822 32.11 -10.25 19.52
N TYR A 823 32.88 -10.30 18.45
CA TYR A 823 32.84 -9.33 17.34
C TYR A 823 32.24 -9.99 16.10
N LEU A 824 31.81 -9.16 15.14
CA LEU A 824 31.51 -9.65 13.79
C LEU A 824 32.72 -10.44 13.24
N PRO A 825 32.49 -11.48 12.42
CA PRO A 825 33.56 -12.25 11.83
C PRO A 825 34.31 -11.41 10.78
N PHE A 826 35.59 -11.70 10.53
CA PHE A 826 36.35 -11.03 9.47
C PHE A 826 36.02 -11.54 8.07
N GLU A 827 35.84 -10.63 7.13
CA GLU A 827 35.73 -10.90 5.69
C GLU A 827 37.05 -11.50 5.17
N ARG A 828 36.95 -12.56 4.37
CA ARG A 828 38.09 -13.38 3.91
C ARG A 828 38.46 -13.15 2.46
N ASP A 829 37.47 -12.87 1.60
CA ASP A 829 37.60 -12.93 0.14
C ASP A 829 37.49 -11.55 -0.54
N SER A 830 37.20 -10.49 0.21
CA SER A 830 37.25 -9.12 -0.32
C SER A 830 38.70 -8.64 -0.51
N PRO A 831 39.01 -7.91 -1.60
CA PRO A 831 40.26 -7.16 -1.72
C PRO A 831 40.31 -5.93 -0.81
N MET A 832 39.23 -5.63 -0.07
CA MET A 832 39.19 -4.58 0.94
C MET A 832 40.11 -4.90 2.13
N ASP A 833 40.78 -3.86 2.59
CA ASP A 833 41.50 -3.84 3.85
C ASP A 833 41.06 -2.57 4.57
N CYS A 834 40.47 -2.70 5.76
CA CYS A 834 39.89 -1.59 6.50
C CYS A 834 40.96 -0.68 7.16
N ARG A 835 42.26 -0.92 6.92
CA ARG A 835 43.36 -0.04 7.32
C ARG A 835 43.33 1.33 6.62
N ARG A 836 43.52 2.39 7.41
CA ARG A 836 43.98 3.71 6.92
C ARG A 836 45.51 3.81 6.75
N ASN A 837 46.28 2.95 7.40
CA ASN A 837 47.74 2.95 7.35
C ASN A 837 48.28 1.51 7.25
N ARG A 838 49.04 1.19 6.19
CA ARG A 838 49.61 -0.16 5.98
C ARG A 838 50.83 -0.47 6.86
N SER A 839 51.33 0.49 7.64
CA SER A 839 52.60 0.43 8.39
C SER A 839 52.53 -0.19 9.80
N LEU A 840 51.46 -0.92 10.15
CA LEU A 840 51.32 -1.63 11.43
C LEU A 840 51.37 -3.14 11.19
N ASP A 841 52.08 -3.85 12.07
CA ASP A 841 52.40 -5.30 11.97
C ASP A 841 51.19 -6.26 12.12
N ASN A 842 49.96 -5.75 12.14
CA ASN A 842 48.76 -6.57 12.19
C ASN A 842 47.61 -5.97 11.34
N PRO A 843 47.31 -6.53 10.15
CA PRO A 843 46.26 -6.01 9.26
C PRO A 843 44.86 -6.42 9.71
N ILE A 844 44.09 -5.46 10.25
CA ILE A 844 42.68 -5.67 10.59
C ILE A 844 41.84 -5.62 9.30
N ARG A 845 41.23 -6.75 8.96
CA ARG A 845 40.30 -6.88 7.82
C ARG A 845 38.97 -6.19 8.12
N CYS A 846 38.17 -5.96 7.09
CA CYS A 846 36.79 -5.53 7.28
C CYS A 846 35.94 -6.65 7.89
N PHE A 847 34.87 -6.29 8.57
CA PHE A 847 33.90 -7.21 9.15
C PHE A 847 32.90 -7.70 8.09
N LEU A 848 32.54 -8.97 8.18
CA LEU A 848 31.44 -9.60 7.44
C LEU A 848 30.13 -9.38 8.23
N ALA A 849 29.10 -8.91 7.54
CA ALA A 849 27.75 -8.65 8.06
C ALA A 849 26.74 -8.82 6.91
N GLY A 850 25.43 -8.84 7.22
CA GLY A 850 24.36 -8.93 6.21
C GLY A 850 24.38 -7.81 5.17
N ASP A 851 24.78 -6.60 5.57
CA ASP A 851 25.18 -5.53 4.65
C ASP A 851 26.64 -5.12 4.90
N PHE A 852 27.47 -5.15 3.85
CA PHE A 852 28.90 -4.87 3.93
C PHE A 852 29.23 -3.39 4.25
N ARG A 853 28.30 -2.45 4.04
CA ARG A 853 28.39 -1.04 4.43
C ARG A 853 28.40 -0.86 5.96
N ALA A 854 28.17 -1.93 6.74
CA ALA A 854 28.45 -1.95 8.18
C ALA A 854 29.85 -1.38 8.53
N ASN A 855 30.82 -1.51 7.61
CA ASN A 855 32.20 -1.03 7.74
C ASN A 855 32.41 0.47 7.39
N GLU A 856 31.40 1.21 6.92
CA GLU A 856 31.58 2.60 6.47
C GLU A 856 32.03 3.53 7.60
N GLN A 857 31.48 3.35 8.80
CA GLN A 857 31.87 4.08 10.00
C GLN A 857 31.76 3.24 11.27
N LEU A 858 32.54 3.61 12.30
CA LEU A 858 32.65 2.86 13.55
C LEU A 858 31.32 2.71 14.30
N GLY A 859 30.41 3.68 14.18
CA GLY A 859 29.10 3.61 14.82
C GLY A 859 28.17 2.56 14.19
N LEU A 860 28.25 2.34 12.88
CA LEU A 860 27.57 1.22 12.21
C LEU A 860 28.13 -0.12 12.69
N VAL A 861 29.46 -0.31 12.61
CA VAL A 861 30.14 -1.53 13.10
C VAL A 861 29.70 -1.86 14.53
N ALA A 862 29.58 -0.85 15.39
CA ALA A 862 29.10 -1.02 16.76
C ALA A 862 27.65 -1.52 16.83
N ILE A 863 26.71 -0.95 16.05
CA ILE A 863 25.32 -1.42 16.01
C ILE A 863 25.20 -2.84 15.45
N HIS A 864 25.83 -3.16 14.32
CA HIS A 864 25.81 -4.53 13.78
C HIS A 864 26.44 -5.54 14.78
N THR A 865 27.49 -5.15 15.50
CA THR A 865 28.09 -5.97 16.58
C THR A 865 27.16 -6.14 17.79
N ILE A 866 26.35 -5.14 18.14
CA ILE A 866 25.33 -5.26 19.19
C ILE A 866 24.24 -6.25 18.76
N TRP A 867 23.74 -6.16 17.53
CA TRP A 867 22.72 -7.06 17.02
C TRP A 867 23.19 -8.51 16.88
N LEU A 868 24.43 -8.73 16.43
CA LEU A 868 25.08 -10.04 16.47
C LEU A 868 25.05 -10.66 17.88
N ARG A 869 25.46 -9.88 18.89
CA ARG A 869 25.49 -10.32 20.28
C ARG A 869 24.08 -10.62 20.80
N GLU A 870 23.10 -9.80 20.43
CA GLU A 870 21.71 -9.98 20.86
C GLU A 870 21.07 -11.21 20.22
N HIS A 871 21.31 -11.46 18.92
CA HIS A 871 20.90 -12.71 18.27
C HIS A 871 21.47 -13.94 19.00
N ASN A 872 22.79 -13.99 19.23
CA ASN A 872 23.43 -15.12 19.91
C ASN A 872 22.96 -15.27 21.37
N ARG A 873 22.63 -14.17 22.05
CA ARG A 873 22.02 -14.18 23.40
C ARG A 873 20.62 -14.79 23.37
N ILE A 874 19.78 -14.40 22.41
CA ILE A 874 18.42 -14.92 22.23
C ILE A 874 18.46 -16.40 21.86
N ALA A 875 19.28 -16.81 20.89
CA ALA A 875 19.42 -18.19 20.45
C ALA A 875 19.85 -19.13 21.60
N THR A 876 20.89 -18.75 22.35
CA THR A 876 21.31 -19.48 23.56
C THR A 876 20.16 -19.59 24.58
N LYS A 877 19.43 -18.50 24.84
CA LYS A 877 18.33 -18.52 25.81
C LYS A 877 17.13 -19.36 25.35
N LEU A 878 16.81 -19.36 24.05
CA LEU A 878 15.76 -20.21 23.47
C LEU A 878 16.12 -21.69 23.55
N LEU A 879 17.40 -22.04 23.39
CA LEU A 879 17.92 -23.40 23.56
C LEU A 879 17.81 -23.87 25.01
N GLU A 880 18.14 -23.01 25.99
CA GLU A 880 17.93 -23.28 27.42
C GLU A 880 16.45 -23.50 27.78
N MET A 881 15.54 -22.76 27.14
CA MET A 881 14.09 -22.88 27.38
C MET A 881 13.47 -24.10 26.69
N ASN A 882 13.97 -24.49 25.52
CA ASN A 882 13.41 -25.55 24.67
C ASN A 882 14.44 -26.64 24.33
N PRO A 883 15.02 -27.34 25.32
CA PRO A 883 16.07 -28.33 25.07
C PRO A 883 15.61 -29.52 24.20
N THR A 884 14.29 -29.80 24.16
CA THR A 884 13.69 -30.86 23.32
C THR A 884 13.30 -30.40 21.91
N GLY A 885 13.37 -29.09 21.61
CA GLY A 885 13.08 -28.55 20.27
C GLY A 885 14.05 -29.00 19.17
N MET A 886 15.13 -29.69 19.56
CA MET A 886 16.19 -30.23 18.70
C MET A 886 16.35 -31.76 18.85
N GLU A 887 15.35 -32.50 19.33
CA GLU A 887 15.48 -33.96 19.43
C GLU A 887 15.53 -34.69 18.07
N ARG A 888 16.75 -35.15 17.77
CA ARG A 888 17.15 -36.20 16.82
C ARG A 888 16.03 -37.17 16.42
N ARG A 889 15.64 -37.16 15.14
CA ARG A 889 15.09 -38.36 14.49
C ARG A 889 16.21 -39.40 14.32
N SER A 890 16.33 -40.28 15.31
CA SER A 890 17.16 -41.47 15.26
C SER A 890 16.75 -42.40 14.13
N THR A 891 17.61 -42.57 13.12
CA THR A 891 17.54 -43.70 12.19
C THR A 891 18.80 -44.55 12.29
N ARG A 892 18.65 -45.76 12.84
CA ARG A 892 19.72 -46.75 13.00
C ARG A 892 20.31 -47.18 11.65
N ARG A 893 21.63 -46.97 11.45
CA ARG A 893 22.60 -47.93 10.86
C ARG A 893 24.00 -47.29 10.76
N PRO A 894 25.07 -47.93 11.25
CA PRO A 894 26.44 -47.45 11.04
C PRO A 894 26.97 -47.87 9.66
N GLY A 895 27.72 -46.97 9.01
CA GLY A 895 28.58 -47.31 7.87
C GLY A 895 28.00 -47.05 6.47
N ARG A 896 28.15 -45.81 5.98
CA ARG A 896 28.70 -45.47 4.65
C ARG A 896 28.87 -43.96 4.55
N SER A 897 29.99 -43.52 3.98
CA SER A 897 30.22 -42.12 3.59
C SER A 897 29.19 -41.70 2.54
N TRP A 898 28.59 -40.52 2.70
CA TRP A 898 27.74 -39.91 1.69
C TRP A 898 28.03 -38.43 1.53
N VAL A 899 28.25 -38.05 0.27
CA VAL A 899 28.56 -36.70 -0.18
C VAL A 899 27.33 -35.81 -0.07
N LEU A 900 27.52 -34.58 0.43
CA LEU A 900 26.52 -33.51 0.38
C LEU A 900 26.12 -33.23 -1.08
N ARG A 901 24.89 -33.62 -1.45
CA ARG A 901 24.21 -33.12 -2.65
C ARG A 901 22.87 -32.47 -2.26
N SER A 902 22.76 -31.22 -2.68
CA SER A 902 21.55 -30.41 -2.88
C SER A 902 20.56 -30.21 -1.71
N SER A 903 20.41 -28.92 -1.38
CA SER A 903 19.17 -28.16 -1.20
C SER A 903 18.34 -28.27 0.10
N THR A 904 18.04 -27.06 0.61
CA THR A 904 16.84 -26.64 1.34
C THR A 904 16.54 -27.29 2.70
N SER A 905 17.05 -26.66 3.76
CA SER A 905 16.28 -26.10 4.90
C SER A 905 17.16 -26.04 6.16
N PRO A 906 17.20 -24.90 6.89
CA PRO A 906 17.76 -24.86 8.25
C PRO A 906 16.93 -25.71 9.22
N ILE A 907 17.40 -25.80 10.47
CA ILE A 907 16.69 -26.44 11.59
C ILE A 907 15.38 -25.68 11.86
N LEU A 908 14.27 -26.17 11.29
CA LEU A 908 12.93 -25.65 11.50
C LEU A 908 12.27 -26.40 12.65
N ILE A 909 11.96 -25.69 13.73
CA ILE A 909 11.16 -26.24 14.84
C ILE A 909 9.74 -26.49 14.31
N GLY A 910 9.40 -27.77 14.10
CA GLY A 910 8.05 -28.21 13.77
C GLY A 910 7.62 -28.04 12.30
N CYS A 911 8.51 -28.24 11.32
CA CYS A 911 8.10 -28.52 9.93
C CYS A 911 8.72 -29.83 9.43
N PRO A 912 7.94 -30.92 9.25
CA PRO A 912 8.44 -32.13 8.61
C PRO A 912 8.68 -31.86 7.11
N ARG A 913 9.74 -32.45 6.56
CA ARG A 913 9.91 -32.54 5.10
C ARG A 913 8.78 -33.40 4.52
N SER A 914 8.08 -32.87 3.52
CA SER A 914 7.18 -33.59 2.62
C SER A 914 7.97 -34.33 1.55
#